data_AF-A0A8K0RAE2-F1
#
_entry.id   AF-A0A8K0RAE2-F1
#
_cell.length_a   1.000
_cell.length_b   1.000
_cell.length_c   1.000
_cell.angle_alpha   90.00
_cell.angle_beta   90.00
_cell.angle_gamma   90.00
#
_symmetry.space_group_name_H-M   'P 1'
#
loop_
_entity.id
_entity.type
_entity.pdbx_description
1 polymer ?
#
loop_
_entity_poly.entity_id
_entity_poly.type
_entity_poly.pdbx_seq_one_letter_code
_entity_poly.pdbx_strand_id
1 'polypeptide(L)'
;MTSPLLSFDAKPYAFTFSLEHTALLVIDMQRDFLLAKGFGEIQGGNLEAVQASIAPTKKLLEACRGAGLTIVHTREGHKPDLSDCPSSKLVRQSAAPGNTQHKLVIGEKGELGRLLTRGEYGHDIVDELQPLPGEVVIDKPGKGSFWNTTILHALKARAITHLIVSGVTTECCFATTIREANDRGFECCGIEEATSGYNDACFKKSTLDMIHWSQGLFGFIGCLQPLLDVLKPLCTTSTEGGSTPPQTPPAFDGDLTIPSLQRAYKNGLSPVTVIEAIYDKIDAYHKIDAAVWIHLEPRENAIDAATKLAARFSDRKALPPLFGVPFSVKDSIDVQGIPTTTACPVLSHVPPVSAVVYDRVIAEGALFIGKVNLDQLATGLVGCRSPYGITHSVYHKDYISGGSSSGSAVSVGANLVSFSLATDTAGSGRVPAGFNGIVGYKPTRGTISFRGVTPACLSLDCIALSAKTVADARTLWQVLEGYDELDPYAKPVIAFERHINSIGSQASAFKFGIPPPEALAICSRPARRKFNETVAKLQKMGGVLTLIEWSPFHKAGQLLYDGTFVSERLASLPDDFLEKNRSALHPVIAQLMDAVVSRQSSAVQAYRDLQAKVLYTRQADQVFAYSAQGVDVIVVPTAPTHWTIEEVLADPIKKNSVLGEFTHCGNVLDLCGVAVPAGTYPVSELSGKEEEGTLPFSVTFLSGSRLDAEMLEIARRFEVYTKTEGDS
;
A
#
# COMPACT_ATOMS: atom_id res chain seq x y z
N MET A 1 7.16 2.80 20.53
CA MET A 1 8.60 2.92 20.83
C MET A 1 9.33 3.12 19.51
N THR A 2 10.16 4.15 19.39
CA THR A 2 10.99 4.37 18.19
C THR A 2 12.08 3.31 18.12
N SER A 3 12.24 2.66 16.95
CA SER A 3 13.32 1.70 16.71
C SER A 3 14.68 2.31 17.09
N PRO A 4 15.58 1.57 17.76
CA PRO A 4 16.88 2.09 18.15
C PRO A 4 17.69 2.53 16.93
N LEU A 5 18.37 3.67 17.03
CA LEU A 5 19.33 4.10 16.03
C LEU A 5 20.58 3.23 16.11
N LEU A 6 21.02 2.75 14.96
CA LEU A 6 22.24 1.97 14.78
C LEU A 6 23.31 2.86 14.17
N SER A 7 24.57 2.67 14.54
CA SER A 7 25.69 3.45 14.04
C SER A 7 26.93 2.60 13.89
N PHE A 8 27.70 2.78 12.82
CA PHE A 8 28.98 2.10 12.61
C PHE A 8 30.00 3.02 11.95
N ASP A 9 31.28 2.69 12.12
CA ASP A 9 32.39 3.44 11.55
C ASP A 9 32.32 3.46 10.02
N ALA A 10 32.30 4.67 9.48
CA ALA A 10 32.30 4.95 8.05
C ALA A 10 33.10 6.24 7.78
N LYS A 11 33.39 6.50 6.51
CA LYS A 11 33.95 7.75 6.03
C LYS A 11 32.83 8.60 5.44
N PRO A 12 32.82 9.91 5.70
CA PRO A 12 33.86 10.67 6.42
C PRO A 12 33.74 10.60 7.95
N TYR A 13 32.62 10.12 8.47
CA TYR A 13 32.34 9.86 9.88
C TYR A 13 31.29 8.74 10.00
N ALA A 14 30.98 8.33 11.23
CA ALA A 14 30.06 7.22 11.50
C ALA A 14 28.69 7.40 10.82
N PHE A 15 28.22 6.35 10.14
CA PHE A 15 26.92 6.34 9.46
C PHE A 15 25.85 5.85 10.44
N THR A 16 24.82 6.66 10.68
CA THR A 16 23.76 6.38 11.66
C THR A 16 22.41 6.24 10.97
N PHE A 17 21.65 5.20 11.30
CA PHE A 17 20.39 4.88 10.62
C PHE A 17 19.40 4.14 11.53
N SER A 18 18.14 4.05 11.10
CA SER A 18 17.09 3.25 11.76
C SER A 18 16.76 2.02 10.92
N LEU A 19 16.63 0.85 11.57
CA LEU A 19 16.30 -0.41 10.90
C LEU A 19 15.04 -0.33 10.03
N GLU A 20 13.98 0.31 10.54
CA GLU A 20 12.66 0.41 9.88
C GLU A 20 12.69 1.26 8.60
N HIS A 21 13.64 2.20 8.50
CA HIS A 21 13.75 3.17 7.41
C HIS A 21 15.00 2.97 6.55
N THR A 22 15.65 1.81 6.65
CA THR A 22 16.84 1.47 5.88
C THR A 22 16.60 0.27 4.98
N ALA A 23 17.04 0.37 3.73
CA ALA A 23 17.10 -0.76 2.81
C ALA A 23 18.54 -1.10 2.43
N LEU A 24 18.81 -2.39 2.23
CA LEU A 24 19.97 -2.85 1.47
C LEU A 24 19.62 -2.82 -0.02
N LEU A 25 20.42 -2.09 -0.80
CA LEU A 25 20.37 -2.07 -2.26
C LEU A 25 21.53 -2.90 -2.82
N VAL A 26 21.20 -4.02 -3.48
CA VAL A 26 22.15 -4.93 -4.13
C VAL A 26 22.13 -4.68 -5.63
N ILE A 27 23.21 -4.13 -6.16
CA ILE A 27 23.27 -3.63 -7.54
C ILE A 27 23.88 -4.65 -8.49
N ASP A 28 23.10 -5.05 -9.49
CA ASP A 28 23.55 -5.71 -10.73
C ASP A 28 24.38 -6.97 -10.52
N MET A 29 24.11 -7.76 -9.47
CA MET A 29 24.80 -9.04 -9.20
C MET A 29 24.35 -10.16 -10.16
N GLN A 30 24.28 -9.85 -11.46
CA GLN A 30 23.79 -10.71 -12.53
C GLN A 30 24.89 -11.62 -13.07
N ARG A 31 24.48 -12.76 -13.62
CA ARG A 31 25.38 -13.71 -14.30
C ARG A 31 26.15 -13.04 -15.44
N ASP A 32 25.52 -12.10 -16.14
CA ASP A 32 26.14 -11.32 -17.21
C ASP A 32 27.34 -10.51 -16.72
N PHE A 33 27.38 -10.10 -15.46
CA PHE A 33 28.53 -9.40 -14.90
C PHE A 33 29.51 -10.35 -14.18
N LEU A 34 29.01 -11.42 -13.57
CA LEU A 34 29.79 -12.21 -12.62
C LEU A 34 30.28 -13.56 -13.14
N LEU A 35 29.79 -14.03 -14.29
CA LEU A 35 30.21 -15.30 -14.90
C LEU A 35 31.08 -15.09 -16.14
N ALA A 36 31.90 -16.09 -16.43
CA ALA A 36 32.68 -16.14 -17.65
C ALA A 36 31.76 -16.06 -18.87
N LYS A 37 32.22 -15.35 -19.89
CA LYS A 37 31.55 -15.11 -21.17
C LYS A 37 30.25 -14.32 -21.08
N GLY A 38 29.96 -13.76 -19.91
CA GLY A 38 28.93 -12.73 -19.73
C GLY A 38 29.38 -11.38 -20.27
N PHE A 39 28.44 -10.44 -20.33
CA PHE A 39 28.68 -9.06 -20.73
C PHE A 39 29.89 -8.43 -20.01
N GLY A 40 30.02 -8.60 -18.70
CA GLY A 40 31.10 -8.06 -17.88
C GLY A 40 32.50 -8.40 -18.36
N GLU A 41 32.79 -9.69 -18.56
CA GLU A 41 34.10 -10.14 -19.05
C GLU A 41 34.36 -9.65 -20.48
N ILE A 42 33.35 -9.73 -21.36
CA ILE A 42 33.42 -9.25 -22.74
C ILE A 42 33.83 -7.76 -22.80
N GLN A 43 33.41 -6.97 -21.81
CA GLN A 43 33.55 -5.51 -21.79
C GLN A 43 34.74 -5.01 -20.97
N GLY A 44 34.98 -5.61 -19.80
CA GLY A 44 35.89 -5.09 -18.77
C GLY A 44 37.10 -5.97 -18.47
N GLY A 45 37.08 -7.24 -18.86
CA GLY A 45 38.22 -8.15 -18.77
C GLY A 45 38.48 -8.79 -17.40
N ASN A 46 38.66 -8.03 -16.31
CA ASN A 46 39.07 -8.60 -15.01
C ASN A 46 37.90 -9.23 -14.24
N LEU A 47 37.51 -10.44 -14.65
CA LEU A 47 36.41 -11.19 -14.03
C LEU A 47 36.68 -11.56 -12.57
N GLU A 48 37.91 -11.94 -12.23
CA GLU A 48 38.27 -12.35 -10.86
C GLU A 48 38.01 -11.23 -9.84
N ALA A 49 38.30 -9.99 -10.22
CA ALA A 49 38.09 -8.83 -9.36
C ALA A 49 36.60 -8.61 -9.02
N VAL A 50 35.68 -8.82 -9.96
CA VAL A 50 34.24 -8.67 -9.69
C VAL A 50 33.67 -9.88 -8.94
N GLN A 51 34.14 -11.08 -9.24
CA GLN A 51 33.76 -12.31 -8.54
C GLN A 51 34.14 -12.29 -7.05
N ALA A 52 35.27 -11.65 -6.72
CA ALA A 52 35.69 -11.47 -5.33
C ALA A 52 34.65 -10.72 -4.46
N SER A 53 33.73 -9.94 -5.07
CA SER A 53 32.66 -9.22 -4.35
C SER A 53 31.46 -10.08 -3.96
N ILE A 54 31.31 -11.30 -4.51
CA ILE A 54 30.16 -12.17 -4.25
C ILE A 54 30.08 -12.57 -2.77
N ALA A 55 31.18 -13.07 -2.21
CA ALA A 55 31.19 -13.57 -0.82
C ALA A 55 30.94 -12.46 0.23
N PRO A 56 31.56 -11.26 0.14
CA PRO A 56 31.20 -10.11 0.98
C PRO A 56 29.74 -9.69 0.83
N THR A 57 29.22 -9.63 -0.40
CA THR A 57 27.82 -9.26 -0.67
C THR A 57 26.85 -10.27 -0.07
N LYS A 58 27.17 -11.57 -0.15
CA LYS A 58 26.36 -12.63 0.47
C LYS A 58 26.29 -12.47 1.99
N LYS A 59 27.43 -12.23 2.65
CA LYS A 59 27.47 -12.00 4.12
C LYS A 59 26.64 -10.79 4.52
N LEU A 60 26.75 -9.70 3.76
CA LEU A 60 25.95 -8.50 3.98
C LEU A 60 24.45 -8.78 3.82
N LEU A 61 24.07 -9.43 2.73
CA LEU A 61 22.69 -9.80 2.41
C LEU A 61 22.08 -10.69 3.50
N GLU A 62 22.79 -11.71 3.95
CA GLU A 62 22.35 -12.61 5.02
C GLU A 62 22.18 -11.87 6.37
N ALA A 63 23.11 -10.98 6.72
CA ALA A 63 23.00 -10.17 7.94
C ALA A 63 21.83 -9.18 7.87
N CYS A 64 21.63 -8.52 6.73
CA CYS A 64 20.50 -7.60 6.55
C CYS A 64 19.15 -8.34 6.59
N ARG A 65 19.05 -9.52 5.98
CA ARG A 65 17.87 -10.40 6.08
C ARG A 65 17.61 -10.82 7.53
N GLY A 66 18.66 -11.26 8.24
CA GLY A 66 18.56 -11.68 9.64
C GLY A 66 18.13 -10.55 10.58
N ALA A 67 18.58 -9.32 10.32
CA ALA A 67 18.16 -8.13 11.04
C ALA A 67 16.78 -7.60 10.61
N GLY A 68 16.19 -8.10 9.51
CA GLY A 68 14.88 -7.68 9.02
C GLY A 68 14.86 -6.39 8.21
N LEU A 69 15.98 -5.99 7.59
CA LEU A 69 16.01 -4.85 6.68
C LEU A 69 15.20 -5.14 5.40
N THR A 70 14.68 -4.09 4.78
CA THR A 70 14.16 -4.17 3.42
C THR A 70 15.30 -4.49 2.45
N ILE A 71 15.10 -5.47 1.57
CA ILE A 71 16.07 -5.84 0.54
C ILE A 71 15.54 -5.44 -0.84
N VAL A 72 16.37 -4.72 -1.60
CA VAL A 72 16.09 -4.32 -2.98
C VAL A 72 17.26 -4.77 -3.86
N HIS A 73 16.96 -5.51 -4.91
CA HIS A 73 17.91 -5.92 -5.94
C HIS A 73 17.66 -5.11 -7.21
N THR A 74 18.72 -4.76 -7.92
CA THR A 74 18.61 -4.22 -9.27
C THR A 74 19.32 -5.11 -10.28
N ARG A 75 18.79 -5.13 -11.51
CA ARG A 75 19.37 -5.83 -12.65
C ARG A 75 19.42 -4.87 -13.83
N GLU A 76 20.60 -4.62 -14.37
CA GLU A 76 20.73 -3.87 -15.62
C GLU A 76 20.28 -4.74 -16.78
N GLY A 77 19.28 -4.26 -17.51
CA GLY A 77 18.81 -4.93 -18.70
C GLY A 77 17.66 -4.24 -19.41
N HIS A 78 17.56 -4.58 -20.68
CA HIS A 78 16.64 -3.99 -21.65
C HIS A 78 15.49 -4.93 -21.95
N LYS A 79 14.36 -4.35 -22.38
CA LYS A 79 13.23 -5.14 -22.91
C LYS A 79 13.72 -6.08 -24.04
N PRO A 80 13.07 -7.24 -24.26
CA PRO A 80 13.45 -8.16 -25.33
C PRO A 80 13.54 -7.51 -26.72
N ASP A 81 12.71 -6.51 -26.99
CA ASP A 81 12.68 -5.73 -28.24
C ASP A 81 13.67 -4.55 -28.28
N LEU A 82 14.43 -4.32 -27.20
CA LEU A 82 15.36 -3.22 -26.99
C LEU A 82 14.73 -1.82 -27.10
N SER A 83 13.41 -1.70 -27.00
CA SER A 83 12.69 -0.43 -27.12
C SER A 83 13.06 0.60 -26.06
N ASP A 84 13.64 0.17 -24.95
CA ASP A 84 14.15 1.01 -23.86
C ASP A 84 15.68 1.20 -23.89
N CYS A 85 16.37 0.71 -24.95
CA CYS A 85 17.80 0.87 -25.13
C CYS A 85 18.10 2.05 -26.08
N PRO A 86 18.77 3.13 -25.62
CA PRO A 86 19.14 4.22 -26.51
C PRO A 86 20.05 3.72 -27.64
N SER A 87 19.79 4.14 -28.89
CA SER A 87 20.63 3.77 -30.04
C SER A 87 22.11 4.08 -29.82
N SER A 88 22.41 5.20 -29.15
CA SER A 88 23.79 5.55 -28.79
C SER A 88 24.45 4.59 -27.80
N LYS A 89 23.69 3.91 -26.93
CA LYS A 89 24.19 2.87 -26.01
C LYS A 89 24.57 1.61 -26.79
N LEU A 90 23.81 1.28 -27.83
CA LEU A 90 24.08 0.12 -28.71
C LEU A 90 25.34 0.31 -29.55
N VAL A 91 25.54 1.49 -30.14
CA VAL A 91 26.55 1.66 -31.20
C VAL A 91 27.85 2.31 -30.74
N ARG A 92 27.86 3.08 -29.65
CA ARG A 92 29.01 3.97 -29.33
C ARG A 92 30.30 3.20 -29.10
N GLN A 93 30.22 2.05 -28.43
CA GLN A 93 31.41 1.26 -28.12
C GLN A 93 31.85 0.39 -29.29
N SER A 94 30.91 -0.26 -30.00
CA SER A 94 31.23 -1.05 -31.20
C SER A 94 31.77 -0.19 -32.34
N ALA A 95 31.34 1.07 -32.45
CA ALA A 95 31.84 2.03 -33.42
C ALA A 95 33.08 2.81 -32.97
N ALA A 96 33.64 2.53 -31.79
CA ALA A 96 34.82 3.25 -31.30
C ALA A 96 36.05 2.97 -32.20
N PRO A 97 36.77 4.01 -32.67
CA PRO A 97 37.94 3.82 -33.53
C PRO A 97 39.01 2.96 -32.85
N GLY A 98 39.43 1.89 -33.51
CA GLY A 98 40.47 0.99 -32.97
C GLY A 98 40.01 0.12 -31.80
N ASN A 99 38.70 -0.10 -31.61
CA ASN A 99 38.20 -0.98 -30.56
C ASN A 99 38.75 -2.41 -30.73
N THR A 100 39.54 -2.84 -29.75
CA THR A 100 40.11 -4.19 -29.65
C THR A 100 39.46 -5.03 -28.55
N GLN A 101 38.54 -4.47 -27.76
CA GLN A 101 37.97 -5.14 -26.59
C GLN A 101 36.96 -6.21 -27.00
N HIS A 102 35.99 -5.88 -27.85
CA HIS A 102 34.99 -6.85 -28.33
C HIS A 102 34.19 -6.32 -29.53
N LYS A 103 33.38 -7.20 -30.14
CA LYS A 103 32.48 -6.88 -31.27
C LYS A 103 30.99 -7.04 -30.94
N LEU A 104 30.64 -7.62 -29.79
CA LEU A 104 29.25 -7.90 -29.42
C LEU A 104 28.61 -6.72 -28.70
N VAL A 105 27.39 -6.36 -29.07
CA VAL A 105 26.64 -5.28 -28.42
C VAL A 105 25.45 -5.81 -27.61
N ILE A 106 24.89 -4.95 -26.78
CA ILE A 106 23.67 -5.24 -26.00
C ILE A 106 22.59 -5.80 -26.93
N GLY A 107 21.95 -6.89 -26.51
CA GLY A 107 20.89 -7.56 -27.26
C GLY A 107 21.36 -8.54 -28.33
N GLU A 108 22.66 -8.60 -28.66
CA GLU A 108 23.21 -9.67 -29.48
C GLU A 108 23.40 -10.96 -28.67
N LYS A 109 23.36 -12.10 -29.37
CA LYS A 109 23.44 -13.42 -28.75
C LYS A 109 24.87 -13.73 -28.31
N GLY A 110 25.09 -13.79 -27.00
CA GLY A 110 26.28 -14.35 -26.37
C GLY A 110 26.09 -15.81 -25.93
N GLU A 111 27.03 -16.34 -25.17
CA GLU A 111 26.96 -17.72 -24.66
C GLU A 111 25.95 -17.89 -23.52
N LEU A 112 25.69 -16.84 -22.74
CA LEU A 112 24.70 -16.85 -21.64
C LEU A 112 23.29 -16.38 -22.09
N GLY A 113 23.06 -16.28 -23.39
CA GLY A 113 21.85 -15.68 -23.96
C GLY A 113 22.12 -14.30 -24.56
N ARG A 114 21.06 -13.55 -24.85
CA ARG A 114 21.21 -12.18 -25.38
C ARG A 114 21.70 -11.23 -24.29
N LEU A 115 22.80 -10.52 -24.56
CA LEU A 115 23.49 -9.69 -23.57
C LEU A 115 22.57 -8.60 -23.00
N LEU A 116 22.49 -8.49 -21.66
CA LEU A 116 21.68 -7.52 -20.92
C LEU A 116 20.22 -7.43 -21.41
N THR A 117 19.64 -8.57 -21.78
CA THR A 117 18.25 -8.65 -22.25
C THR A 117 17.39 -9.38 -21.21
N ARG A 118 16.29 -8.75 -20.80
CA ARG A 118 15.40 -9.30 -19.76
C ARG A 118 14.83 -10.65 -20.18
N GLY A 119 14.85 -11.59 -19.24
CA GLY A 119 14.37 -12.97 -19.43
C GLY A 119 15.44 -13.95 -19.92
N GLU A 120 16.62 -13.48 -20.31
CA GLU A 120 17.75 -14.35 -20.67
C GLU A 120 18.48 -14.88 -19.42
N TYR A 121 19.17 -16.01 -19.56
CA TYR A 121 19.89 -16.65 -18.47
C TYR A 121 20.97 -15.74 -17.85
N GLY A 122 21.74 -15.06 -18.70
CA GLY A 122 22.77 -14.09 -18.30
C GLY A 122 22.22 -12.88 -17.53
N HIS A 123 20.99 -12.44 -17.84
CA HIS A 123 20.41 -11.26 -17.21
C HIS A 123 20.01 -11.49 -15.74
N ASP A 124 19.86 -12.73 -15.31
CA ASP A 124 19.38 -13.02 -13.96
C ASP A 124 20.51 -13.07 -12.90
N ILE A 125 20.15 -12.93 -11.62
CA ILE A 125 21.09 -12.83 -10.49
C ILE A 125 21.85 -14.16 -10.29
N VAL A 126 23.10 -14.11 -9.84
CA VAL A 126 23.87 -15.33 -9.52
C VAL A 126 23.21 -16.14 -8.39
N ASP A 127 23.34 -17.47 -8.43
CA ASP A 127 22.59 -18.38 -7.56
C ASP A 127 22.83 -18.10 -6.06
N GLU A 128 24.03 -17.66 -5.70
CA GLU A 128 24.44 -17.37 -4.32
C GLU A 128 23.70 -16.18 -3.70
N LEU A 129 23.13 -15.31 -4.54
CA LEU A 129 22.55 -14.02 -4.15
C LEU A 129 21.08 -13.89 -4.57
N GLN A 130 20.44 -15.01 -4.91
CA GLN A 130 19.04 -15.03 -5.36
C GLN A 130 18.11 -14.33 -4.36
N PRO A 131 17.16 -13.52 -4.86
CA PRO A 131 16.15 -12.88 -4.01
C PRO A 131 15.27 -13.90 -3.29
N LEU A 132 14.86 -13.57 -2.07
CA LEU A 132 13.83 -14.32 -1.34
C LEU A 132 12.41 -13.82 -1.72
N PRO A 133 11.36 -14.63 -1.51
CA PRO A 133 9.97 -14.16 -1.65
C PRO A 133 9.73 -12.85 -0.89
N GLY A 134 9.11 -11.87 -1.56
CA GLY A 134 8.82 -10.54 -1.01
C GLY A 134 9.95 -9.52 -1.12
N GLU A 135 11.18 -9.92 -1.50
CA GLU A 135 12.25 -8.96 -1.81
C GLU A 135 11.98 -8.24 -3.14
N VAL A 136 12.33 -6.96 -3.22
CA VAL A 136 12.06 -6.14 -4.41
C VAL A 136 13.13 -6.40 -5.46
N VAL A 137 12.74 -6.66 -6.71
CA VAL A 137 13.66 -6.77 -7.84
C VAL A 137 13.27 -5.73 -8.90
N ILE A 138 14.21 -4.85 -9.25
CA ILE A 138 14.01 -3.78 -10.22
C ILE A 138 14.90 -3.98 -11.44
N ASP A 139 14.29 -4.19 -12.61
CA ASP A 139 15.01 -4.16 -13.88
C ASP A 139 15.19 -2.71 -14.35
N LYS A 140 16.45 -2.32 -14.62
CA LYS A 140 16.81 -0.96 -15.01
C LYS A 140 17.50 -0.92 -16.38
N PRO A 141 17.06 -0.06 -17.32
CA PRO A 141 17.76 0.13 -18.60
C PRO A 141 18.98 1.08 -18.48
N GLY A 142 19.06 1.83 -17.38
CA GLY A 142 20.12 2.79 -17.09
C GLY A 142 21.18 2.26 -16.13
N LYS A 143 22.29 3.00 -16.04
CA LYS A 143 23.36 2.74 -15.07
C LYS A 143 22.90 3.03 -13.64
N GLY A 144 22.31 4.21 -13.44
CA GLY A 144 21.69 4.60 -12.18
C GLY A 144 20.39 3.84 -11.94
N SER A 145 20.18 3.39 -10.70
CA SER A 145 19.03 2.56 -10.36
C SER A 145 17.69 3.27 -10.47
N PHE A 146 17.67 4.60 -10.46
CA PHE A 146 16.46 5.42 -10.54
C PHE A 146 16.09 5.81 -11.98
N TRP A 147 16.96 5.56 -12.96
CA TRP A 147 16.70 5.94 -14.34
C TRP A 147 15.65 5.03 -14.98
N ASN A 148 14.46 5.59 -15.23
CA ASN A 148 13.34 4.91 -15.87
C ASN A 148 12.90 3.64 -15.11
N THR A 149 12.84 3.72 -13.78
CA THR A 149 12.41 2.62 -12.90
C THR A 149 11.39 3.08 -11.85
N THR A 150 10.80 2.11 -11.16
CA THR A 150 9.90 2.31 -10.01
C THR A 150 10.62 2.36 -8.66
N ILE A 151 11.95 2.31 -8.62
CA ILE A 151 12.66 2.11 -7.35
C ILE A 151 12.39 3.23 -6.34
N LEU A 152 12.29 4.49 -6.78
CA LEU A 152 11.97 5.62 -5.90
C LEU A 152 10.64 5.38 -5.20
N HIS A 153 9.64 5.04 -5.98
CA HIS A 153 8.30 4.74 -5.51
C HIS A 153 8.29 3.53 -4.56
N ALA A 154 9.00 2.45 -4.91
CA ALA A 154 9.09 1.24 -4.09
C ALA A 154 9.75 1.50 -2.72
N LEU A 155 10.77 2.37 -2.67
CA LEU A 155 11.44 2.80 -1.44
C LEU A 155 10.52 3.71 -0.61
N LYS A 156 9.81 4.66 -1.24
CA LYS A 156 8.82 5.53 -0.57
C LYS A 156 7.68 4.74 0.03
N ALA A 157 7.13 3.78 -0.71
CA ALA A 157 6.06 2.93 -0.24
C ALA A 157 6.43 2.16 1.05
N ARG A 158 7.73 1.97 1.28
CA ARG A 158 8.33 1.33 2.47
C ARG A 158 8.88 2.33 3.50
N ALA A 159 8.64 3.63 3.29
CA ALA A 159 9.17 4.72 4.12
C ALA A 159 10.70 4.69 4.29
N ILE A 160 11.44 4.24 3.28
CA ILE A 160 12.91 4.17 3.34
C ILE A 160 13.49 5.58 3.18
N THR A 161 14.45 5.91 4.03
CA THR A 161 15.22 7.17 4.00
C THR A 161 16.73 6.94 3.92
N HIS A 162 17.21 5.74 4.26
CA HIS A 162 18.63 5.38 4.22
C HIS A 162 18.85 4.16 3.32
N LEU A 163 19.97 4.15 2.60
CA LEU A 163 20.38 3.06 1.74
C LEU A 163 21.77 2.57 2.13
N ILE A 164 21.88 1.28 2.46
CA ILE A 164 23.16 0.57 2.46
C ILE A 164 23.32 -0.01 1.06
N VAL A 165 24.46 0.24 0.41
CA VAL A 165 24.63 -0.07 -1.01
C VAL A 165 25.77 -1.06 -1.22
N SER A 166 25.50 -2.10 -2.00
CA SER A 166 26.44 -3.13 -2.46
C SER A 166 26.23 -3.40 -3.94
N GLY A 167 27.12 -4.15 -4.57
CA GLY A 167 26.96 -4.59 -5.97
C GLY A 167 28.18 -4.32 -6.84
N VAL A 168 28.08 -4.65 -8.12
CA VAL A 168 29.20 -4.58 -9.08
C VAL A 168 29.23 -3.29 -9.88
N THR A 169 30.35 -3.06 -10.56
CA THR A 169 30.69 -1.86 -11.34
C THR A 169 30.77 -0.61 -10.47
N THR A 170 31.72 -0.62 -9.52
CA THR A 170 31.93 0.46 -8.54
C THR A 170 31.90 1.85 -9.19
N GLU A 171 32.68 2.04 -10.26
CA GLU A 171 32.85 3.26 -11.04
C GLU A 171 31.66 3.63 -11.94
N CYS A 172 30.65 2.76 -12.05
CA CYS A 172 29.51 2.91 -12.94
C CYS A 172 28.19 2.83 -12.18
N CYS A 173 27.52 1.69 -12.14
CA CYS A 173 26.16 1.57 -11.63
C CYS A 173 26.08 1.87 -10.13
N PHE A 174 27.06 1.41 -9.36
CA PHE A 174 27.16 1.65 -7.92
C PHE A 174 27.27 3.14 -7.58
N ALA A 175 28.31 3.82 -8.09
CA ALA A 175 28.52 5.25 -7.80
C ALA A 175 27.44 6.16 -8.41
N THR A 176 26.93 5.83 -9.60
CA THR A 176 25.83 6.60 -10.22
C THR A 176 24.57 6.52 -9.37
N THR A 177 24.24 5.32 -8.88
CA THR A 177 23.07 5.10 -8.03
C THR A 177 23.16 5.85 -6.70
N ILE A 178 24.30 5.81 -6.02
CA ILE A 178 24.50 6.55 -4.76
C ILE A 178 24.29 8.06 -4.96
N ARG A 179 24.86 8.63 -6.02
CA ARG A 179 24.71 10.06 -6.32
C ARG A 179 23.26 10.43 -6.64
N GLU A 180 22.60 9.65 -7.50
CA GLU A 180 21.19 9.84 -7.81
C GLU A 180 20.27 9.71 -6.59
N ALA A 181 20.59 8.79 -5.67
CA ALA A 181 19.86 8.60 -4.44
C ALA A 181 20.02 9.80 -3.48
N ASN A 182 21.25 10.31 -3.31
CA ASN A 182 21.50 11.49 -2.49
C ASN A 182 20.76 12.74 -3.02
N ASP A 183 20.76 12.96 -4.35
CA ASP A 183 19.98 14.06 -4.97
C ASP A 183 18.46 13.93 -4.70
N ARG A 184 17.97 12.70 -4.47
CA ARG A 184 16.58 12.41 -4.11
C ARG A 184 16.33 12.48 -2.60
N GLY A 185 17.36 12.72 -1.81
CA GLY A 185 17.30 12.88 -0.36
C GLY A 185 17.50 11.58 0.42
N PHE A 186 18.05 10.51 -0.14
CA PHE A 186 18.44 9.35 0.66
C PHE A 186 19.81 9.57 1.31
N GLU A 187 19.98 9.08 2.54
CA GLU A 187 21.30 8.94 3.17
C GLU A 187 21.93 7.62 2.73
N CYS A 188 23.03 7.67 1.97
CA CYS A 188 23.59 6.49 1.32
C CYS A 188 24.97 6.11 1.86
N CYS A 189 25.15 4.84 2.24
CA CYS A 189 26.43 4.27 2.64
C CYS A 189 26.81 3.07 1.77
N GLY A 190 27.86 3.23 0.96
CA GLY A 190 28.44 2.15 0.16
C GLY A 190 29.37 1.26 0.98
N ILE A 191 29.32 -0.06 0.78
CA ILE A 191 30.17 -1.02 1.50
C ILE A 191 31.37 -1.42 0.63
N GLU A 192 32.58 -1.09 1.09
CA GLU A 192 33.82 -1.18 0.31
C GLU A 192 34.12 -2.61 -0.15
N GLU A 193 33.97 -3.62 0.71
CA GLU A 193 34.25 -5.01 0.38
C GLU A 193 33.14 -5.66 -0.47
N ALA A 194 31.92 -5.12 -0.42
CA ALA A 194 30.76 -5.61 -1.16
C ALA A 194 30.55 -4.87 -2.49
N THR A 195 31.63 -4.34 -3.07
CA THR A 195 31.63 -3.79 -4.43
C THR A 195 32.97 -3.98 -5.14
N SER A 196 32.92 -4.09 -6.47
CA SER A 196 34.11 -4.14 -7.32
C SER A 196 33.81 -3.74 -8.76
N GLY A 197 34.86 -3.45 -9.54
CA GLY A 197 34.82 -3.17 -10.97
C GLY A 197 35.87 -3.99 -11.71
N TYR A 198 35.91 -3.89 -13.04
CA TYR A 198 36.84 -4.67 -13.88
C TYR A 198 38.19 -3.97 -14.11
N ASN A 199 38.29 -2.72 -13.70
CA ASN A 199 39.44 -1.87 -13.96
C ASN A 199 40.53 -2.04 -12.89
N ASP A 200 41.66 -1.35 -13.08
CA ASP A 200 42.74 -1.27 -12.10
C ASP A 200 42.21 -0.86 -10.70
N ALA A 201 42.80 -1.40 -9.63
CA ALA A 201 42.42 -1.12 -8.25
C ALA A 201 42.36 0.39 -7.92
N CYS A 202 43.15 1.22 -8.62
CA CYS A 202 43.09 2.68 -8.54
C CYS A 202 41.72 3.27 -8.91
N PHE A 203 40.96 2.67 -9.83
CA PHE A 203 39.62 3.12 -10.21
C PHE A 203 38.64 2.96 -9.05
N LYS A 204 38.56 1.74 -8.48
CA LYS A 204 37.71 1.46 -7.32
C LYS A 204 38.00 2.45 -6.20
N LYS A 205 39.27 2.58 -5.81
CA LYS A 205 39.68 3.49 -4.74
C LYS A 205 39.27 4.94 -5.01
N SER A 206 39.59 5.46 -6.21
CA SER A 206 39.25 6.83 -6.59
C SER A 206 37.74 7.07 -6.57
N THR A 207 36.94 6.10 -7.02
CA THR A 207 35.48 6.20 -6.99
C THR A 207 34.94 6.27 -5.57
N LEU A 208 35.41 5.41 -4.67
CA LEU A 208 34.99 5.42 -3.27
C LEU A 208 35.42 6.74 -2.59
N ASP A 209 36.64 7.21 -2.84
CA ASP A 209 37.14 8.49 -2.32
C ASP A 209 36.31 9.69 -2.81
N MET A 210 35.84 9.68 -4.05
CA MET A 210 34.94 10.71 -4.56
C MET A 210 33.55 10.72 -3.90
N ILE A 211 33.08 9.60 -3.34
CA ILE A 211 31.77 9.52 -2.66
C ILE A 211 31.84 10.22 -1.30
N HIS A 212 32.90 9.98 -0.51
CA HIS A 212 32.98 10.53 0.85
C HIS A 212 33.82 11.81 0.99
N TRP A 213 34.56 12.24 -0.05
CA TRP A 213 35.41 13.45 -0.09
C TRP A 213 34.76 14.67 0.57
N SER A 214 33.48 14.92 0.28
CA SER A 214 32.84 16.22 0.57
C SER A 214 32.18 16.24 1.93
N GLN A 215 32.85 15.64 2.92
CA GLN A 215 32.39 15.57 4.31
C GLN A 215 30.94 15.06 4.43
N GLY A 216 30.56 14.12 3.57
CA GLY A 216 29.25 13.44 3.59
C GLY A 216 28.27 13.94 2.53
N LEU A 217 28.53 15.06 1.85
CA LEU A 217 27.59 15.63 0.86
C LEU A 217 27.22 14.67 -0.29
N PHE A 218 28.15 13.81 -0.70
CA PHE A 218 27.92 12.82 -1.77
C PHE A 218 27.76 11.39 -1.26
N GLY A 219 27.61 11.20 0.05
CA GLY A 219 27.40 9.91 0.70
C GLY A 219 28.56 9.45 1.58
N PHE A 220 28.44 8.20 2.03
CA PHE A 220 29.33 7.55 2.97
C PHE A 220 29.93 6.29 2.37
N ILE A 221 31.12 5.91 2.82
CA ILE A 221 31.73 4.60 2.54
C ILE A 221 32.11 3.94 3.86
N GLY A 222 31.60 2.72 4.09
CA GLY A 222 31.88 1.94 5.29
C GLY A 222 32.54 0.60 4.97
N CYS A 223 33.20 0.03 5.99
CA CYS A 223 33.70 -1.34 5.93
C CYS A 223 32.60 -2.33 6.31
N LEU A 224 32.65 -3.53 5.74
CA LEU A 224 31.66 -4.59 5.97
C LEU A 224 31.62 -5.03 7.44
N GLN A 225 32.77 -5.29 8.06
CA GLN A 225 32.82 -5.91 9.39
C GLN A 225 32.16 -5.06 10.50
N PRO A 226 32.43 -3.74 10.61
CA PRO A 226 31.73 -2.90 11.59
C PRO A 226 30.21 -2.91 11.44
N LEU A 227 29.69 -2.92 10.21
CA LEU A 227 28.25 -3.04 9.98
C LEU A 227 27.70 -4.40 10.43
N LEU A 228 28.41 -5.50 10.13
CA LEU A 228 28.02 -6.83 10.58
C LEU A 228 27.96 -6.93 12.10
N ASP A 229 28.92 -6.32 12.81
CA ASP A 229 28.98 -6.33 14.27
C ASP A 229 27.77 -5.62 14.90
N VAL A 230 27.28 -4.56 14.26
CA VAL A 230 26.09 -3.80 14.70
C VAL A 230 24.78 -4.52 14.39
N LEU A 231 24.71 -5.29 13.29
CA LEU A 231 23.52 -6.08 12.92
C LEU A 231 23.44 -7.41 13.67
N LYS A 232 24.56 -7.98 14.09
CA LYS A 232 24.65 -9.31 14.71
C LYS A 232 23.71 -9.50 15.92
N PRO A 233 23.57 -8.57 16.88
CA PRO A 233 22.65 -8.74 18.01
C PRO A 233 21.18 -8.82 17.58
N LEU A 234 20.83 -8.21 16.45
CA LEU A 234 19.46 -8.18 15.91
C LEU A 234 19.11 -9.48 15.19
N CYS A 235 20.11 -10.16 14.62
CA CYS A 235 19.95 -11.46 13.98
C CYS A 235 19.57 -12.57 14.97
N THR A 236 19.65 -12.32 16.28
CA THR A 236 19.53 -13.33 17.36
C THR A 236 18.31 -13.18 18.27
N THR A 237 17.37 -12.26 18.03
CA THR A 237 16.15 -12.13 18.88
C THR A 237 15.05 -13.18 18.60
N SER A 238 15.45 -14.38 18.21
CA SER A 238 14.57 -15.58 18.15
C SER A 238 15.17 -16.82 18.82
N THR A 239 16.23 -16.68 19.62
CA THR A 239 16.88 -17.82 20.31
C THR A 239 17.26 -17.51 21.76
N GLU A 240 16.34 -17.03 22.58
CA GLU A 240 16.33 -17.40 24.01
C GLU A 240 15.30 -18.50 24.24
N GLY A 241 15.66 -19.68 23.78
CA GLY A 241 14.96 -20.95 23.94
C GLY A 241 15.93 -21.99 23.38
N GLY A 242 16.41 -22.88 24.24
CA GLY A 242 17.51 -23.80 23.93
C GLY A 242 17.30 -24.63 22.67
N SER A 243 18.35 -25.31 22.24
CA SER A 243 18.47 -26.21 21.08
C SER A 243 17.55 -27.46 21.13
N THR A 244 16.37 -27.33 21.71
CA THR A 244 15.29 -28.31 21.68
C THR A 244 14.07 -27.58 21.09
N PRO A 245 13.45 -28.07 20.00
CA PRO A 245 12.17 -27.54 19.56
C PRO A 245 11.23 -27.48 20.77
N PRO A 246 10.49 -26.39 21.01
CA PRO A 246 9.45 -26.42 22.02
C PRO A 246 8.57 -27.64 21.73
N GLN A 247 8.44 -28.54 22.71
CA GLN A 247 7.67 -29.78 22.54
C GLN A 247 6.18 -29.50 22.28
N THR A 248 5.75 -28.26 22.47
CA THR A 248 4.40 -27.77 22.20
C THR A 248 4.47 -26.64 21.15
N PRO A 249 3.70 -26.71 20.05
CA PRO A 249 3.57 -25.60 19.11
C PRO A 249 3.18 -24.30 19.83
N PRO A 250 3.65 -23.12 19.37
CA PRO A 250 3.21 -21.85 19.95
C PRO A 250 1.70 -21.72 19.80
N ALA A 251 1.01 -21.32 20.87
CA ALA A 251 -0.43 -21.07 20.84
C ALA A 251 -0.74 -19.78 20.06
N PHE A 252 -1.87 -19.75 19.36
CA PHE A 252 -2.38 -18.54 18.74
C PHE A 252 -2.93 -17.58 19.81
N ASP A 253 -2.44 -16.35 19.85
CA ASP A 253 -2.74 -15.33 20.87
C ASP A 253 -3.95 -14.43 20.51
N GLY A 254 -4.50 -14.59 19.29
CA GLY A 254 -5.63 -13.81 18.80
C GLY A 254 -5.26 -12.51 18.08
N ASP A 255 -3.98 -12.15 17.99
CA ASP A 255 -3.52 -10.98 17.23
C ASP A 255 -3.46 -11.32 15.73
N LEU A 256 -4.31 -10.64 14.96
CA LEU A 256 -4.45 -10.82 13.52
C LEU A 256 -3.73 -9.74 12.70
N THR A 257 -2.91 -8.88 13.31
CA THR A 257 -2.05 -7.98 12.52
C THR A 257 -1.04 -8.78 11.70
N ILE A 258 -0.74 -8.31 10.48
CA ILE A 258 0.14 -9.03 9.55
C ILE A 258 1.54 -9.24 10.16
N PRO A 259 2.17 -8.24 10.81
CA PRO A 259 3.48 -8.44 11.45
C PRO A 259 3.48 -9.48 12.58
N SER A 260 2.40 -9.56 13.37
CA SER A 260 2.28 -10.53 14.47
C SER A 260 2.13 -11.95 13.94
N LEU A 261 1.25 -12.16 12.96
CA LEU A 261 1.09 -13.47 12.31
C LEU A 261 2.38 -13.93 11.62
N GLN A 262 3.04 -13.04 10.86
CA GLN A 262 4.34 -13.35 10.23
C GLN A 262 5.38 -13.83 11.25
N ARG A 263 5.47 -13.16 12.40
CA ARG A 263 6.38 -13.56 13.48
C ARG A 263 5.98 -14.91 14.07
N ALA A 264 4.71 -15.13 14.32
CA ALA A 264 4.21 -16.38 14.88
C ALA A 264 4.47 -17.56 13.94
N TYR A 265 4.23 -17.41 12.64
CA TYR A 265 4.50 -18.44 11.62
C TYR A 265 5.99 -18.76 11.47
N LYS A 266 6.86 -17.73 11.48
CA LYS A 266 8.32 -17.93 11.52
C LYS A 266 8.76 -18.72 12.76
N ASN A 267 8.08 -18.51 13.89
CA ASN A 267 8.31 -19.23 15.15
C ASN A 267 7.60 -20.60 15.22
N GLY A 268 6.86 -21.01 14.19
CA GLY A 268 6.29 -22.35 14.05
C GLY A 268 4.80 -22.50 14.37
N LEU A 269 4.04 -21.40 14.51
CA LEU A 269 2.58 -21.46 14.52
C LEU A 269 2.08 -22.04 13.18
N SER A 270 1.03 -22.86 13.22
CA SER A 270 0.41 -23.40 12.01
C SER A 270 -0.69 -22.48 11.50
N PRO A 271 -0.76 -22.16 10.20
CA PRO A 271 -1.89 -21.44 9.62
C PRO A 271 -3.22 -22.20 9.80
N VAL A 272 -3.19 -23.54 9.86
CA VAL A 272 -4.39 -24.36 10.13
C VAL A 272 -4.98 -24.03 11.50
N THR A 273 -4.14 -23.92 12.53
CA THR A 273 -4.57 -23.55 13.90
C THR A 273 -5.21 -22.17 13.94
N VAL A 274 -4.66 -21.21 13.18
CA VAL A 274 -5.26 -19.87 13.07
C VAL A 274 -6.62 -19.93 12.38
N ILE A 275 -6.75 -20.65 11.27
CA ILE A 275 -8.02 -20.81 10.56
C ILE A 275 -9.08 -21.49 11.44
N GLU A 276 -8.74 -22.55 12.18
CA GLU A 276 -9.68 -23.21 13.09
C GLU A 276 -10.23 -22.24 14.14
N ALA A 277 -9.35 -21.48 14.80
CA ALA A 277 -9.74 -20.48 15.78
C ALA A 277 -10.60 -19.35 15.18
N ILE A 278 -10.33 -18.99 13.92
CA ILE A 278 -11.11 -17.98 13.20
C ILE A 278 -12.52 -18.47 12.91
N TYR A 279 -12.70 -19.71 12.46
CA TYR A 279 -14.03 -20.26 12.22
C TYR A 279 -14.84 -20.41 13.52
N ASP A 280 -14.22 -20.84 14.62
CA ASP A 280 -14.90 -20.89 15.92
C ASP A 280 -15.40 -19.50 16.34
N LYS A 281 -14.61 -18.46 16.04
CA LYS A 281 -15.00 -17.07 16.31
C LYS A 281 -16.09 -16.57 15.38
N ILE A 282 -16.06 -16.94 14.10
CA ILE A 282 -17.11 -16.61 13.13
C ILE A 282 -18.45 -17.23 13.58
N ASP A 283 -18.45 -18.50 14.00
CA ASP A 283 -19.64 -19.19 14.50
C ASP A 283 -20.24 -18.52 15.74
N ALA A 284 -19.37 -18.01 16.63
CA ALA A 284 -19.80 -17.24 17.80
C ALA A 284 -20.38 -15.87 17.40
N TYR A 285 -19.70 -15.16 16.49
CA TYR A 285 -20.10 -13.81 16.06
C TYR A 285 -21.36 -13.81 15.18
N HIS A 286 -21.64 -14.89 14.46
CA HIS A 286 -22.87 -15.04 13.68
C HIS A 286 -24.14 -14.88 14.53
N LYS A 287 -24.06 -15.18 15.83
CA LYS A 287 -25.15 -14.98 16.80
C LYS A 287 -25.34 -13.51 17.20
N ILE A 288 -24.34 -12.67 16.96
CA ILE A 288 -24.33 -11.23 17.25
C ILE A 288 -24.76 -10.46 16.00
N ASP A 289 -24.15 -10.77 14.85
CA ASP A 289 -24.49 -10.18 13.56
C ASP A 289 -24.42 -11.24 12.45
N ALA A 290 -25.59 -11.73 12.05
CA ALA A 290 -25.72 -12.72 10.98
C ALA A 290 -25.54 -12.12 9.58
N ALA A 291 -25.61 -10.79 9.43
CA ALA A 291 -25.64 -10.10 8.14
C ALA A 291 -24.24 -9.79 7.58
N VAL A 292 -23.16 -10.17 8.28
CA VAL A 292 -21.78 -9.88 7.86
C VAL A 292 -21.41 -10.56 6.54
N TRP A 293 -21.80 -11.83 6.38
CA TRP A 293 -21.38 -12.68 5.27
C TRP A 293 -22.55 -12.90 4.30
N ILE A 294 -22.32 -12.67 3.01
CA ILE A 294 -23.22 -13.15 1.93
C ILE A 294 -22.83 -14.59 1.55
N HIS A 295 -21.53 -14.86 1.52
CA HIS A 295 -20.96 -16.18 1.29
C HIS A 295 -19.83 -16.40 2.28
N LEU A 296 -19.88 -17.49 3.04
CA LEU A 296 -18.79 -17.94 3.89
C LEU A 296 -18.19 -19.20 3.25
N GLU A 297 -16.87 -19.24 3.08
CA GLU A 297 -16.18 -20.42 2.58
C GLU A 297 -16.42 -21.59 3.56
N PRO A 298 -16.66 -22.82 3.09
CA PRO A 298 -16.76 -23.96 3.99
C PRO A 298 -15.48 -24.12 4.83
N ARG A 299 -15.64 -24.36 6.14
CA ARG A 299 -14.51 -24.53 7.08
C ARG A 299 -13.47 -25.53 6.59
N GLU A 300 -13.93 -26.64 6.03
CA GLU A 300 -13.09 -27.70 5.46
C GLU A 300 -12.22 -27.23 4.29
N ASN A 301 -12.75 -26.38 3.41
CA ASN A 301 -12.01 -25.82 2.28
C ASN A 301 -10.93 -24.83 2.76
N ALA A 302 -11.26 -23.98 3.74
CA ALA A 302 -10.29 -23.05 4.31
C ALA A 302 -9.15 -23.78 5.05
N ILE A 303 -9.45 -24.87 5.76
CA ILE A 303 -8.44 -25.74 6.41
C ILE A 303 -7.57 -26.44 5.37
N ASP A 304 -8.17 -26.97 4.29
CA ASP A 304 -7.42 -27.58 3.18
C ASP A 304 -6.49 -26.57 2.49
N ALA A 305 -6.97 -25.34 2.24
CA ALA A 305 -6.16 -24.26 1.70
C ALA A 305 -4.97 -23.91 2.63
N ALA A 306 -5.20 -23.81 3.94
CA ALA A 306 -4.15 -23.56 4.93
C ALA A 306 -3.11 -24.70 4.96
N THR A 307 -3.57 -25.95 4.85
CA THR A 307 -2.71 -27.14 4.82
C THR A 307 -1.82 -27.16 3.57
N LYS A 308 -2.41 -26.90 2.40
CA LYS A 308 -1.68 -26.80 1.12
C LYS A 308 -0.69 -25.64 1.13
N LEU A 309 -1.05 -24.50 1.72
CA LEU A 309 -0.17 -23.36 1.85
C LEU A 309 1.07 -23.69 2.73
N ALA A 310 0.86 -24.32 3.88
CA ALA A 310 1.94 -24.76 4.76
C ALA A 310 2.88 -25.78 4.08
N ALA A 311 2.34 -26.68 3.26
CA ALA A 311 3.14 -27.62 2.47
C ALA A 311 3.95 -26.93 1.36
N ARG A 312 3.38 -25.89 0.72
CA ARG A 312 4.03 -25.12 -0.35
C ARG A 312 5.23 -24.30 0.15
N PHE A 313 5.15 -23.75 1.36
CA PHE A 313 6.21 -22.94 1.97
C PHE A 313 6.76 -23.61 3.24
N SER A 314 7.52 -24.69 3.07
CA SER A 314 8.12 -25.44 4.18
C SER A 314 9.30 -24.72 4.84
N ASP A 315 9.99 -23.83 4.12
CA ASP A 315 11.06 -23.00 4.68
C ASP A 315 10.48 -21.75 5.36
N ARG A 316 10.50 -21.78 6.69
CA ARG A 316 10.02 -20.68 7.54
C ARG A 316 10.82 -19.38 7.37
N LYS A 317 12.02 -19.42 6.77
CA LYS A 317 12.82 -18.22 6.48
C LYS A 317 12.38 -17.50 5.20
N ALA A 318 11.60 -18.16 4.35
CA ALA A 318 11.21 -17.68 3.03
C ALA A 318 9.67 -17.64 2.85
N LEU A 319 8.96 -17.18 3.88
CA LEU A 319 7.50 -17.02 3.83
C LEU A 319 7.11 -15.76 3.04
N PRO A 320 6.10 -15.82 2.16
CA PRO A 320 5.60 -14.63 1.48
C PRO A 320 4.91 -13.65 2.45
N PRO A 321 4.74 -12.37 2.09
CA PRO A 321 4.28 -11.31 2.99
C PRO A 321 2.91 -11.55 3.62
N LEU A 322 2.00 -12.28 2.95
CA LEU A 322 0.66 -12.58 3.43
C LEU A 322 0.46 -14.06 3.82
N PHE A 323 1.55 -14.81 4.01
CA PHE A 323 1.49 -16.23 4.37
C PHE A 323 0.53 -16.47 5.55
N GLY A 324 -0.53 -17.23 5.31
CA GLY A 324 -1.48 -17.67 6.32
C GLY A 324 -2.38 -16.56 6.86
N VAL A 325 -2.42 -15.38 6.20
CA VAL A 325 -3.20 -14.24 6.68
C VAL A 325 -4.67 -14.39 6.23
N PRO A 326 -5.65 -14.54 7.14
CA PRO A 326 -7.05 -14.70 6.79
C PRO A 326 -7.65 -13.38 6.29
N PHE A 327 -8.41 -13.41 5.19
CA PHE A 327 -9.04 -12.22 4.61
C PHE A 327 -10.44 -12.48 4.05
N SER A 328 -11.21 -11.39 3.95
CA SER A 328 -12.52 -11.38 3.28
C SER A 328 -12.52 -10.45 2.07
N VAL A 329 -13.49 -10.58 1.17
CA VAL A 329 -13.68 -9.65 0.05
C VAL A 329 -15.12 -9.14 0.01
N LYS A 330 -15.32 -7.87 -0.29
CA LYS A 330 -16.66 -7.34 -0.57
C LYS A 330 -17.30 -8.11 -1.72
N ASP A 331 -18.58 -8.47 -1.60
CA ASP A 331 -19.32 -9.24 -2.62
C ASP A 331 -19.60 -8.48 -3.95
N SER A 332 -18.85 -7.42 -4.22
CA SER A 332 -18.72 -6.79 -5.55
C SER A 332 -17.43 -7.20 -6.27
N ILE A 333 -16.57 -8.00 -5.63
CA ILE A 333 -15.26 -8.43 -6.12
C ILE A 333 -15.35 -9.91 -6.52
N ASP A 334 -14.92 -10.21 -7.73
CA ASP A 334 -15.03 -11.54 -8.32
C ASP A 334 -14.04 -12.52 -7.69
N VAL A 335 -14.56 -13.71 -7.39
CA VAL A 335 -13.80 -14.89 -6.99
C VAL A 335 -14.26 -16.04 -7.85
N GLN A 336 -13.34 -16.65 -8.60
CA GLN A 336 -13.64 -17.70 -9.55
C GLN A 336 -14.53 -18.79 -8.93
N GLY A 337 -15.65 -19.10 -9.58
CA GLY A 337 -16.57 -20.15 -9.14
C GLY A 337 -17.51 -19.79 -7.98
N ILE A 338 -17.38 -18.59 -7.38
CA ILE A 338 -18.23 -18.14 -6.27
C ILE A 338 -19.13 -16.98 -6.74
N PRO A 339 -20.48 -17.09 -6.64
CA PRO A 339 -21.40 -16.08 -7.16
C PRO A 339 -21.16 -14.67 -6.60
N THR A 340 -20.81 -13.69 -7.45
CA THR A 340 -20.74 -12.26 -7.09
C THR A 340 -22.16 -11.70 -7.18
N THR A 341 -22.73 -11.22 -6.09
CA THR A 341 -24.13 -10.72 -6.09
C THR A 341 -24.22 -9.20 -6.06
N THR A 342 -23.21 -8.51 -5.55
CA THR A 342 -23.22 -7.05 -5.32
C THR A 342 -24.45 -6.62 -4.50
N ALA A 343 -24.86 -7.49 -3.57
CA ALA A 343 -26.10 -7.41 -2.79
C ALA A 343 -27.37 -7.21 -3.66
N CYS A 344 -27.37 -7.65 -4.92
CA CYS A 344 -28.47 -7.58 -5.87
C CYS A 344 -28.66 -8.95 -6.54
N PRO A 345 -29.53 -9.83 -6.00
CA PRO A 345 -29.65 -11.22 -6.48
C PRO A 345 -29.88 -11.37 -7.99
N VAL A 346 -30.61 -10.45 -8.62
CA VAL A 346 -30.88 -10.47 -10.07
C VAL A 346 -29.67 -10.13 -10.95
N LEU A 347 -28.63 -9.52 -10.39
CA LEU A 347 -27.35 -9.24 -11.06
C LEU A 347 -26.28 -10.28 -10.72
N SER A 348 -26.66 -11.32 -9.97
CA SER A 348 -25.70 -12.33 -9.55
C SER A 348 -25.15 -13.09 -10.75
N HIS A 349 -23.84 -13.27 -10.77
CA HIS A 349 -23.15 -14.08 -11.77
C HIS A 349 -22.01 -14.86 -11.13
N VAL A 350 -21.63 -15.98 -11.74
CA VAL A 350 -20.46 -16.76 -11.32
C VAL A 350 -19.30 -16.40 -12.24
N PRO A 351 -18.27 -15.71 -11.76
CA PRO A 351 -17.20 -15.24 -12.62
C PRO A 351 -16.28 -16.41 -13.01
N PRO A 352 -15.85 -16.50 -14.29
CA PRO A 352 -14.96 -17.57 -14.77
C PRO A 352 -13.51 -17.37 -14.35
N VAL A 353 -13.15 -16.15 -13.94
CA VAL A 353 -11.82 -15.74 -13.45
C VAL A 353 -12.01 -14.83 -12.24
N SER A 354 -11.06 -14.85 -11.32
CA SER A 354 -11.09 -13.96 -10.14
C SER A 354 -10.68 -12.54 -10.51
N ALA A 355 -10.97 -11.60 -9.62
CA ALA A 355 -10.44 -10.24 -9.68
C ALA A 355 -8.92 -10.24 -9.55
N VAL A 356 -8.24 -9.33 -10.25
CA VAL A 356 -6.77 -9.21 -10.21
C VAL A 356 -6.27 -8.98 -8.78
N VAL A 357 -7.00 -8.21 -7.98
CA VAL A 357 -6.66 -7.97 -6.57
C VAL A 357 -6.80 -9.20 -5.68
N TYR A 358 -7.75 -10.09 -5.98
CA TYR A 358 -7.90 -11.37 -5.27
C TYR A 358 -6.70 -12.26 -5.58
N ASP A 359 -6.36 -12.43 -6.86
CA ASP A 359 -5.26 -13.29 -7.29
C ASP A 359 -3.90 -12.81 -6.72
N ARG A 360 -3.68 -11.49 -6.65
CA ARG A 360 -2.47 -10.90 -6.06
C ARG A 360 -2.30 -11.30 -4.58
N VAL A 361 -3.34 -11.20 -3.75
CA VAL A 361 -3.20 -11.56 -2.33
C VAL A 361 -3.10 -13.07 -2.11
N ILE A 362 -3.76 -13.89 -2.93
CA ILE A 362 -3.62 -15.36 -2.90
C ILE A 362 -2.21 -15.79 -3.30
N ALA A 363 -1.62 -15.15 -4.31
CA ALA A 363 -0.24 -15.42 -4.73
C ALA A 363 0.77 -15.16 -3.61
N GLU A 364 0.53 -14.17 -2.77
CA GLU A 364 1.34 -13.83 -1.59
C GLU A 364 0.97 -14.61 -0.31
N GLY A 365 0.11 -15.63 -0.44
CA GLY A 365 -0.16 -16.60 0.61
C GLY A 365 -1.32 -16.27 1.55
N ALA A 366 -2.18 -15.30 1.22
CA ALA A 366 -3.39 -15.01 2.01
C ALA A 366 -4.40 -16.17 1.93
N LEU A 367 -5.25 -16.31 2.96
CA LEU A 367 -6.27 -17.36 3.07
C LEU A 367 -7.68 -16.76 3.01
N PHE A 368 -8.43 -17.12 1.97
CA PHE A 368 -9.77 -16.60 1.73
C PHE A 368 -10.80 -17.20 2.70
N ILE A 369 -11.61 -16.33 3.33
CA ILE A 369 -12.63 -16.73 4.31
C ILE A 369 -14.05 -16.58 3.76
N GLY A 370 -14.32 -15.59 2.89
CA GLY A 370 -15.65 -15.41 2.35
C GLY A 370 -15.91 -14.04 1.73
N LYS A 371 -17.12 -13.90 1.17
CA LYS A 371 -17.64 -12.67 0.60
C LYS A 371 -18.61 -11.97 1.56
N VAL A 372 -18.32 -10.72 1.86
CA VAL A 372 -19.01 -9.94 2.89
C VAL A 372 -20.04 -8.97 2.31
N ASN A 373 -21.03 -8.65 3.12
CA ASN A 373 -22.19 -7.83 2.77
C ASN A 373 -21.81 -6.36 2.50
N LEU A 374 -22.70 -5.67 1.81
CA LEU A 374 -22.54 -4.29 1.34
C LEU A 374 -23.89 -3.59 1.17
N ASP A 375 -23.90 -2.25 1.17
CA ASP A 375 -25.02 -1.52 0.57
C ASP A 375 -25.09 -1.89 -0.93
N GLN A 376 -26.27 -2.33 -1.39
CA GLN A 376 -26.50 -2.85 -2.73
C GLN A 376 -25.95 -1.89 -3.81
N LEU A 377 -25.32 -2.46 -4.85
CA LEU A 377 -24.66 -1.72 -5.92
C LEU A 377 -23.59 -0.72 -5.43
N ALA A 378 -23.00 -0.97 -4.26
CA ALA A 378 -22.11 -0.04 -3.57
C ALA A 378 -22.71 1.38 -3.45
N THR A 379 -24.04 1.47 -3.25
CA THR A 379 -24.80 2.73 -3.27
C THR A 379 -25.28 3.08 -1.86
N GLY A 380 -24.35 3.56 -1.03
CA GLY A 380 -24.63 4.02 0.33
C GLY A 380 -23.38 4.21 1.18
N LEU A 381 -23.56 4.88 2.31
CA LEU A 381 -22.57 5.08 3.36
C LEU A 381 -23.05 4.53 4.71
N VAL A 382 -24.07 3.66 4.71
CA VAL A 382 -24.83 3.30 5.93
C VAL A 382 -24.79 1.81 6.27
N GLY A 383 -24.70 0.90 5.29
CA GLY A 383 -24.77 -0.55 5.52
C GLY A 383 -26.19 -1.09 5.75
N CYS A 384 -27.22 -0.25 5.57
CA CYS A 384 -28.63 -0.60 5.77
C CYS A 384 -29.37 -0.99 4.48
N ARG A 385 -28.71 -0.95 3.31
CA ARG A 385 -29.35 -1.06 1.99
C ARG A 385 -29.07 -2.41 1.33
N SER A 386 -29.21 -3.49 2.08
CA SER A 386 -28.94 -4.85 1.59
C SER A 386 -30.13 -5.78 1.82
N PRO A 387 -30.51 -6.61 0.83
CA PRO A 387 -31.50 -7.67 1.04
C PRO A 387 -30.98 -8.82 1.90
N TYR A 388 -29.66 -8.87 2.19
CA TYR A 388 -29.02 -9.87 3.05
C TYR A 388 -29.00 -9.48 4.53
N GLY A 389 -29.70 -8.39 4.90
CA GLY A 389 -29.77 -7.88 6.27
C GLY A 389 -28.90 -6.64 6.49
N ILE A 390 -29.13 -5.99 7.62
CA ILE A 390 -28.42 -4.78 8.05
C ILE A 390 -27.26 -5.22 8.95
N THR A 391 -26.05 -4.75 8.63
CA THR A 391 -24.87 -4.93 9.49
C THR A 391 -24.76 -3.81 10.52
N HIS A 392 -24.19 -4.11 11.67
CA HIS A 392 -24.14 -3.21 12.83
C HIS A 392 -22.71 -2.76 13.15
N SER A 393 -22.55 -1.64 13.84
CA SER A 393 -21.24 -1.26 14.38
C SER A 393 -20.78 -2.28 15.40
N VAL A 394 -19.50 -2.67 15.35
CA VAL A 394 -18.90 -3.58 16.34
C VAL A 394 -18.85 -2.99 17.75
N TYR A 395 -19.06 -1.66 17.89
CA TYR A 395 -19.10 -0.96 19.16
C TYR A 395 -20.49 -0.90 19.78
N HIS A 396 -21.55 -0.91 18.96
CA HIS A 396 -22.91 -0.80 19.46
C HIS A 396 -23.93 -1.31 18.43
N LYS A 397 -24.75 -2.28 18.84
CA LYS A 397 -25.73 -2.95 17.97
C LYS A 397 -26.79 -2.02 17.37
N ASP A 398 -27.18 -0.94 18.04
CA ASP A 398 -28.23 -0.06 17.49
C ASP A 398 -27.70 0.98 16.48
N TYR A 399 -26.38 1.03 16.29
CA TYR A 399 -25.71 1.98 15.39
C TYR A 399 -25.30 1.33 14.08
N ILE A 400 -25.36 2.11 13.00
CA ILE A 400 -24.98 1.66 11.67
C ILE A 400 -23.50 1.21 11.64
N SER A 401 -23.21 0.15 10.90
CA SER A 401 -21.83 -0.23 10.57
C SER A 401 -21.14 0.80 9.67
N GLY A 402 -21.92 1.63 8.98
CA GLY A 402 -21.46 2.41 7.83
C GLY A 402 -21.40 1.55 6.57
N GLY A 403 -21.15 2.18 5.43
CA GLY A 403 -21.15 1.53 4.12
C GLY A 403 -20.39 2.29 3.05
N SER A 404 -20.39 1.84 1.80
CA SER A 404 -21.07 0.63 1.34
C SER A 404 -20.33 -0.65 1.66
N SER A 405 -19.04 -0.61 2.03
CA SER A 405 -18.24 -1.81 2.36
C SER A 405 -18.47 -2.24 3.81
N SER A 406 -19.71 -2.53 4.15
CA SER A 406 -20.16 -2.68 5.53
C SER A 406 -19.63 -3.95 6.18
N GLY A 407 -19.90 -5.13 5.61
CA GLY A 407 -19.40 -6.41 6.10
C GLY A 407 -17.86 -6.50 6.06
N SER A 408 -17.20 -5.80 5.13
CA SER A 408 -15.73 -5.67 5.10
C SER A 408 -15.20 -5.07 6.40
N ALA A 409 -15.75 -3.93 6.82
CA ALA A 409 -15.31 -3.30 8.05
C ALA A 409 -15.70 -4.09 9.30
N VAL A 410 -16.89 -4.67 9.34
CA VAL A 410 -17.33 -5.48 10.48
C VAL A 410 -16.46 -6.74 10.63
N SER A 411 -16.14 -7.44 9.55
CA SER A 411 -15.30 -8.65 9.61
C SER A 411 -13.90 -8.37 10.19
N VAL A 412 -13.30 -7.23 9.87
CA VAL A 412 -11.99 -6.82 10.43
C VAL A 412 -12.13 -6.28 11.85
N GLY A 413 -13.14 -5.44 12.10
CA GLY A 413 -13.41 -4.80 13.40
C GLY A 413 -13.77 -5.79 14.50
N ALA A 414 -14.56 -6.82 14.17
CA ALA A 414 -14.88 -7.93 15.05
C ALA A 414 -13.73 -8.95 15.17
N ASN A 415 -12.60 -8.70 14.50
CA ASN A 415 -11.40 -9.52 14.52
C ASN A 415 -11.71 -10.97 14.03
N LEU A 416 -12.52 -11.08 12.97
CA LEU A 416 -12.83 -12.34 12.25
C LEU A 416 -11.86 -12.59 11.09
N VAL A 417 -11.23 -11.54 10.59
CA VAL A 417 -10.16 -11.58 9.58
C VAL A 417 -9.11 -10.50 9.85
N SER A 418 -7.93 -10.64 9.26
CA SER A 418 -6.85 -9.65 9.36
C SER A 418 -7.11 -8.41 8.52
N PHE A 419 -7.67 -8.60 7.31
CA PHE A 419 -8.01 -7.52 6.40
C PHE A 419 -9.18 -7.88 5.48
N SER A 420 -9.72 -6.89 4.80
CA SER A 420 -10.74 -7.07 3.77
C SER A 420 -10.44 -6.24 2.52
N LEU A 421 -10.63 -6.84 1.34
CA LEU A 421 -10.66 -6.11 0.07
C LEU A 421 -12.04 -5.48 -0.11
N ALA A 422 -12.08 -4.17 -0.30
CA ALA A 422 -13.29 -3.36 -0.35
C ALA A 422 -13.28 -2.43 -1.58
N THR A 423 -14.30 -1.58 -1.70
CA THR A 423 -14.35 -0.53 -2.73
C THR A 423 -14.71 0.81 -2.13
N ASP A 424 -14.25 1.89 -2.75
CA ASP A 424 -14.57 3.27 -2.38
C ASP A 424 -14.81 4.10 -3.64
N THR A 425 -15.98 4.72 -3.71
CA THR A 425 -16.34 5.74 -4.70
C THR A 425 -16.56 7.09 -4.02
N ALA A 426 -17.36 7.04 -2.95
CA ALA A 426 -17.89 8.20 -2.24
C ALA A 426 -17.36 8.32 -0.79
N GLY A 427 -16.61 7.33 -0.29
CA GLY A 427 -16.36 7.15 1.14
C GLY A 427 -16.51 5.70 1.62
N SER A 428 -16.85 4.77 0.73
CA SER A 428 -17.26 3.42 1.09
C SER A 428 -16.19 2.52 1.70
N GLY A 429 -14.92 2.89 1.61
CA GLY A 429 -13.82 2.21 2.33
C GLY A 429 -13.41 2.94 3.61
N ARG A 430 -13.84 4.19 3.79
CA ARG A 430 -13.41 5.09 4.88
C ARG A 430 -14.45 5.19 6.00
N VAL A 431 -15.70 5.50 5.66
CA VAL A 431 -16.81 5.62 6.63
C VAL A 431 -17.01 4.35 7.46
N PRO A 432 -17.17 3.14 6.86
CA PRO A 432 -17.38 1.94 7.65
C PRO A 432 -16.15 1.57 8.48
N ALA A 433 -14.93 1.83 8.00
CA ALA A 433 -13.73 1.64 8.81
C ALA A 433 -13.75 2.52 10.07
N GLY A 434 -14.12 3.80 9.90
CA GLY A 434 -14.26 4.76 10.99
C GLY A 434 -15.28 4.36 12.06
N PHE A 435 -16.44 3.83 11.66
CA PHE A 435 -17.48 3.37 12.58
C PHE A 435 -17.21 2.02 13.25
N ASN A 436 -16.15 1.32 12.84
CA ASN A 436 -15.75 0.04 13.41
C ASN A 436 -14.36 0.06 14.01
N GLY A 437 -13.77 1.24 14.22
CA GLY A 437 -12.50 1.40 14.95
C GLY A 437 -11.31 0.76 14.26
N ILE A 438 -11.33 0.66 12.92
CA ILE A 438 -10.25 0.08 12.11
C ILE A 438 -9.71 1.10 11.10
N VAL A 439 -8.65 0.72 10.39
CA VAL A 439 -8.06 1.53 9.32
C VAL A 439 -8.78 1.26 8.00
N GLY A 440 -9.13 2.34 7.30
CA GLY A 440 -9.73 2.30 5.96
C GLY A 440 -8.86 3.07 4.97
N TYR A 441 -8.06 2.37 4.18
CA TYR A 441 -7.16 2.98 3.21
C TYR A 441 -7.75 2.95 1.79
N LYS A 442 -7.77 4.13 1.18
CA LYS A 442 -8.25 4.41 -0.16
C LYS A 442 -7.06 4.89 -1.03
N PRO A 443 -6.41 4.01 -1.78
CA PRO A 443 -5.29 4.36 -2.64
C PRO A 443 -5.65 5.39 -3.71
N THR A 444 -4.63 6.00 -4.31
CA THR A 444 -4.77 6.74 -5.56
C THR A 444 -5.50 5.89 -6.62
N ARG A 445 -6.56 6.45 -7.24
CA ARG A 445 -7.34 5.71 -8.25
C ARG A 445 -6.44 5.27 -9.41
N GLY A 446 -6.63 4.02 -9.87
CA GLY A 446 -5.91 3.46 -11.00
C GLY A 446 -4.50 2.94 -10.70
N THR A 447 -4.03 2.97 -9.45
CA THR A 447 -2.73 2.34 -9.08
C THR A 447 -2.89 0.86 -8.70
N ILE A 448 -4.10 0.48 -8.29
CA ILE A 448 -4.52 -0.90 -8.07
C ILE A 448 -5.59 -1.20 -9.13
N SER A 449 -5.47 -2.35 -9.79
CA SER A 449 -6.42 -2.79 -10.83
C SER A 449 -7.85 -2.90 -10.28
N PHE A 450 -8.81 -2.46 -11.07
CA PHE A 450 -10.24 -2.61 -10.79
C PHE A 450 -10.89 -3.74 -11.61
N ARG A 451 -10.10 -4.54 -12.34
CA ARG A 451 -10.62 -5.67 -13.13
C ARG A 451 -11.17 -6.79 -12.24
N GLY A 452 -12.35 -7.31 -12.64
CA GLY A 452 -13.11 -8.29 -11.88
C GLY A 452 -13.86 -7.69 -10.69
N VAL A 453 -14.24 -6.41 -10.79
CA VAL A 453 -15.03 -5.73 -9.76
C VAL A 453 -16.25 -5.12 -10.42
N THR A 454 -17.44 -5.34 -9.83
CA THR A 454 -18.68 -4.73 -10.32
C THR A 454 -18.61 -3.21 -10.15
N PRO A 455 -18.73 -2.42 -11.23
CA PRO A 455 -18.63 -0.97 -11.14
C PRO A 455 -19.87 -0.34 -10.50
N ALA A 456 -19.63 0.77 -9.79
CA ALA A 456 -20.64 1.67 -9.26
C ALA A 456 -20.61 3.01 -9.98
N CYS A 457 -19.47 3.70 -9.96
CA CYS A 457 -19.19 4.82 -10.86
C CYS A 457 -17.83 4.54 -11.47
N LEU A 458 -17.79 3.81 -12.59
CA LEU A 458 -16.57 3.21 -13.13
C LEU A 458 -15.41 4.21 -13.24
N SER A 459 -15.66 5.45 -13.66
CA SER A 459 -14.58 6.46 -13.77
C SER A 459 -14.03 6.96 -12.42
N LEU A 460 -14.74 6.73 -11.32
CA LEU A 460 -14.44 7.18 -9.96
C LEU A 460 -14.11 6.04 -9.00
N ASP A 461 -14.38 4.79 -9.37
CA ASP A 461 -14.21 3.66 -8.47
C ASP A 461 -12.73 3.37 -8.20
N CYS A 462 -12.45 2.94 -6.98
CA CYS A 462 -11.16 2.40 -6.60
C CYS A 462 -11.34 1.25 -5.59
N ILE A 463 -10.37 0.34 -5.57
CA ILE A 463 -10.20 -0.60 -4.47
C ILE A 463 -9.93 0.18 -3.20
N ALA A 464 -10.45 -0.32 -2.08
CA ALA A 464 -10.12 0.14 -0.74
C ALA A 464 -9.75 -1.04 0.15
N LEU A 465 -9.06 -0.76 1.25
CA LEU A 465 -8.49 -1.75 2.15
C LEU A 465 -8.98 -1.47 3.56
N SER A 466 -9.67 -2.43 4.16
CA SER A 466 -9.98 -2.43 5.59
C SER A 466 -8.93 -3.27 6.32
N ALA A 467 -8.19 -2.66 7.26
CA ALA A 467 -7.07 -3.29 7.93
C ALA A 467 -7.00 -2.91 9.41
N LYS A 468 -6.24 -3.66 10.21
CA LYS A 468 -6.12 -3.41 11.65
C LYS A 468 -5.22 -2.23 12.01
N THR A 469 -4.21 -1.98 11.20
CA THR A 469 -3.24 -0.91 11.41
C THR A 469 -2.89 -0.21 10.10
N VAL A 470 -2.27 0.97 10.20
CA VAL A 470 -1.75 1.67 9.01
C VAL A 470 -0.61 0.88 8.38
N ALA A 471 0.17 0.15 9.19
CA ALA A 471 1.21 -0.75 8.71
C ALA A 471 0.64 -1.90 7.88
N ASP A 472 -0.45 -2.55 8.33
CA ASP A 472 -1.12 -3.61 7.56
C ASP A 472 -1.65 -3.08 6.22
N ALA A 473 -2.30 -1.91 6.24
CA ALA A 473 -2.79 -1.25 5.02
C ALA A 473 -1.65 -0.96 4.03
N ARG A 474 -0.49 -0.53 4.52
CA ARG A 474 0.72 -0.28 3.71
C ARG A 474 1.29 -1.59 3.13
N THR A 475 1.33 -2.68 3.89
CA THR A 475 1.76 -3.99 3.37
C THR A 475 0.84 -4.46 2.24
N LEU A 476 -0.48 -4.33 2.42
CA LEU A 476 -1.46 -4.69 1.39
C LEU A 476 -1.32 -3.82 0.13
N TRP A 477 -1.10 -2.52 0.30
CA TRP A 477 -0.85 -1.62 -0.81
C TRP A 477 0.35 -2.05 -1.66
N GLN A 478 1.46 -2.42 -1.01
CA GLN A 478 2.67 -2.88 -1.70
C GLN A 478 2.47 -4.19 -2.48
N VAL A 479 1.59 -5.08 -2.00
CA VAL A 479 1.21 -6.32 -2.69
C VAL A 479 0.28 -6.04 -3.87
N LEU A 480 -0.63 -5.08 -3.71
CA LEU A 480 -1.73 -4.84 -4.64
C LEU A 480 -1.43 -3.78 -5.70
N GLU A 481 -0.47 -2.90 -5.50
CA GLU A 481 -0.10 -1.90 -6.50
C GLU A 481 0.60 -2.53 -7.70
N GLY A 482 0.22 -2.07 -8.89
CA GLY A 482 0.90 -2.47 -10.11
C GLY A 482 0.04 -2.20 -11.32
N TYR A 483 0.66 -1.64 -12.36
CA TYR A 483 0.02 -1.34 -13.64
C TYR A 483 -0.59 -2.61 -14.24
N ASP A 484 -1.87 -2.54 -14.58
CA ASP A 484 -2.60 -3.58 -15.30
C ASP A 484 -2.93 -3.04 -16.68
N GLU A 485 -2.24 -3.53 -17.70
CA GLU A 485 -2.39 -3.09 -19.09
C GLU A 485 -3.80 -3.32 -19.67
N LEU A 486 -4.58 -4.20 -19.04
CA LEU A 486 -5.95 -4.53 -19.46
C LEU A 486 -7.00 -3.69 -18.72
N ASP A 487 -6.62 -2.96 -17.66
CA ASP A 487 -7.52 -2.04 -16.97
C ASP A 487 -7.48 -0.65 -17.66
N PRO A 488 -8.59 -0.18 -18.27
CA PRO A 488 -8.62 1.08 -18.99
C PRO A 488 -8.41 2.32 -18.10
N TYR A 489 -8.55 2.19 -16.78
CA TYR A 489 -8.31 3.26 -15.81
C TYR A 489 -6.95 3.13 -15.10
N ALA A 490 -6.13 2.14 -15.47
CA ALA A 490 -4.79 1.98 -14.89
C ALA A 490 -3.93 3.21 -15.16
N LYS A 491 -3.36 3.78 -14.10
CA LYS A 491 -2.41 4.87 -14.20
C LYS A 491 -1.04 4.31 -14.59
N PRO A 492 -0.40 4.88 -15.62
CA PRO A 492 0.96 4.54 -15.97
C PRO A 492 1.90 4.67 -14.77
N VAL A 493 2.96 3.87 -14.80
CA VAL A 493 4.08 3.97 -13.89
C VAL A 493 4.82 5.29 -14.17
N ILE A 494 4.86 6.21 -13.21
CA ILE A 494 5.54 7.51 -13.36
C ILE A 494 6.91 7.46 -12.67
N ALA A 495 7.91 8.07 -13.31
CA ALA A 495 9.31 8.08 -12.90
C ALA A 495 9.76 9.35 -12.13
N PHE A 496 8.85 10.28 -11.83
CA PHE A 496 9.20 11.51 -11.12
C PHE A 496 8.27 11.79 -9.94
N GLU A 497 8.80 11.61 -8.74
CA GLU A 497 8.13 11.92 -7.47
C GLU A 497 9.02 12.81 -6.59
N ARG A 498 8.41 13.41 -5.56
CA ARG A 498 9.03 14.28 -4.55
C ARG A 498 10.25 13.63 -3.88
N HIS A 499 11.14 14.47 -3.34
CA HIS A 499 12.26 14.03 -2.50
C HIS A 499 11.77 13.27 -1.25
N ILE A 500 12.52 12.27 -0.80
CA ILE A 500 12.20 11.37 0.31
C ILE A 500 12.14 12.09 1.67
N ASN A 501 12.87 13.21 1.80
CA ASN A 501 13.12 13.88 3.07
C ASN A 501 12.24 15.10 3.34
N SER A 502 11.08 15.27 2.70
CA SER A 502 10.14 16.30 3.18
C SER A 502 9.50 15.94 4.53
N ILE A 503 9.53 14.66 4.97
CA ILE A 503 8.82 14.18 6.19
C ILE A 503 9.58 13.05 6.95
N GLY A 504 10.85 12.80 6.63
CA GLY A 504 11.67 11.70 7.20
C GLY A 504 12.10 11.90 8.66
N SER A 505 12.77 10.90 9.26
CA SER A 505 13.03 10.79 10.71
C SER A 505 13.77 11.96 11.41
N GLN A 506 14.38 12.86 10.64
CA GLN A 506 15.02 14.09 11.13
C GLN A 506 14.14 15.35 10.95
N ALA A 507 13.06 15.27 10.15
CA ALA A 507 12.04 16.30 9.98
C ALA A 507 10.77 15.89 10.75
N SER A 508 10.77 16.13 12.07
CA SER A 508 9.56 15.98 12.88
C SER A 508 8.39 16.86 12.37
N ALA A 509 8.71 17.94 11.66
CA ALA A 509 7.72 18.87 11.12
C ALA A 509 7.05 18.35 9.84
N PHE A 510 5.74 18.55 9.75
CA PHE A 510 4.93 18.37 8.54
C PHE A 510 3.84 19.44 8.54
N LYS A 511 3.31 19.80 7.36
CA LYS A 511 2.20 20.77 7.25
C LYS A 511 0.90 20.03 7.05
N PHE A 512 -0.14 20.45 7.77
CA PHE A 512 -1.48 19.91 7.58
C PHE A 512 -2.54 21.00 7.50
N GLY A 513 -3.53 20.77 6.64
CA GLY A 513 -4.73 21.61 6.53
C GLY A 513 -5.94 20.94 7.18
N ILE A 514 -6.93 21.73 7.55
CA ILE A 514 -8.25 21.25 8.00
C ILE A 514 -9.36 22.05 7.31
N PRO A 515 -10.59 21.53 7.22
CA PRO A 515 -11.72 22.31 6.72
C PRO A 515 -11.97 23.54 7.61
N PRO A 516 -12.53 24.63 7.06
CA PRO A 516 -12.80 25.82 7.82
C PRO A 516 -13.97 25.58 8.82
N PRO A 517 -14.12 26.44 9.85
CA PRO A 517 -15.10 26.23 10.92
C PRO A 517 -16.55 26.04 10.42
N GLU A 518 -16.95 26.72 9.35
CA GLU A 518 -18.27 26.61 8.73
C GLU A 518 -18.53 25.22 8.13
N ALA A 519 -17.52 24.60 7.52
CA ALA A 519 -17.65 23.23 7.00
C ALA A 519 -17.74 22.23 8.16
N LEU A 520 -17.05 22.49 9.27
CA LEU A 520 -17.05 21.63 10.46
C LEU A 520 -18.28 21.82 11.36
N ALA A 521 -19.15 22.79 11.06
CA ALA A 521 -20.36 23.07 11.84
C ALA A 521 -21.42 21.96 11.73
N ILE A 522 -21.34 21.13 10.68
CA ILE A 522 -22.20 19.96 10.48
C ILE A 522 -21.87 18.79 11.43
N CYS A 523 -20.67 18.79 12.02
CA CYS A 523 -20.27 17.74 12.94
C CYS A 523 -21.10 17.76 14.22
N SER A 524 -21.47 16.58 14.71
CA SER A 524 -22.07 16.45 16.04
C SER A 524 -21.11 16.95 17.11
N ARG A 525 -21.64 17.37 18.27
CA ARG A 525 -20.84 17.88 19.38
C ARG A 525 -19.67 16.95 19.77
N PRO A 526 -19.84 15.63 19.99
CA PRO A 526 -18.72 14.75 20.32
C PRO A 526 -17.71 14.64 19.17
N ALA A 527 -18.17 14.54 17.92
CA ALA A 527 -17.27 14.49 16.75
C ALA A 527 -16.43 15.77 16.62
N ARG A 528 -17.04 16.95 16.80
CA ARG A 528 -16.34 18.24 16.75
C ARG A 528 -15.29 18.35 17.85
N ARG A 529 -15.62 17.92 19.07
CA ARG A 529 -14.68 17.88 20.20
C ARG A 529 -13.49 16.96 19.90
N LYS A 530 -13.74 15.72 19.48
CA LYS A 530 -12.69 14.75 19.15
C LYS A 530 -11.82 15.18 17.98
N PHE A 531 -12.40 15.86 17.00
CA PHE A 531 -11.61 16.45 15.92
C PHE A 531 -10.66 17.53 16.44
N ASN A 532 -11.12 18.42 17.31
CA ASN A 532 -10.26 19.45 17.91
C ASN A 532 -9.14 18.84 18.78
N GLU A 533 -9.43 17.77 19.55
CA GLU A 533 -8.42 16.98 20.27
C GLU A 533 -7.38 16.40 19.31
N THR A 534 -7.82 15.90 18.15
CA THR A 534 -6.94 15.34 17.10
C THR A 534 -6.02 16.40 16.51
N VAL A 535 -6.54 17.60 16.21
CA VAL A 535 -5.74 18.73 15.72
C VAL A 535 -4.66 19.11 16.72
N ALA A 536 -4.99 19.17 18.02
CA ALA A 536 -4.01 19.45 19.07
C ALA A 536 -2.91 18.38 19.14
N LYS A 537 -3.27 17.09 18.99
CA LYS A 537 -2.29 15.99 18.94
C LYS A 537 -1.35 16.11 17.74
N LEU A 538 -1.87 16.41 16.56
CA LEU A 538 -1.06 16.62 15.36
C LEU A 538 -0.04 17.75 15.55
N GLN A 539 -0.44 18.85 16.20
CA GLN A 539 0.48 19.94 16.53
C GLN A 539 1.58 19.52 17.51
N LYS A 540 1.25 18.75 18.54
CA LYS A 540 2.26 18.19 19.48
C LYS A 540 3.27 17.27 18.78
N MET A 541 2.85 16.58 17.72
CA MET A 541 3.71 15.71 16.92
C MET A 541 4.63 16.46 15.94
N GLY A 542 4.60 17.80 15.92
CA GLY A 542 5.35 18.64 14.99
C GLY A 542 4.54 19.17 13.81
N GLY A 543 3.24 18.87 13.74
CA GLY A 543 2.36 19.33 12.68
C GLY A 543 2.15 20.85 12.71
N VAL A 544 2.36 21.51 11.58
CA VAL A 544 2.08 22.94 11.39
C VAL A 544 0.73 23.09 10.71
N LEU A 545 -0.26 23.52 11.47
CA LEU A 545 -1.59 23.83 10.96
C LEU A 545 -1.50 25.00 9.97
N THR A 546 -1.90 24.77 8.72
CA THR A 546 -1.84 25.74 7.63
C THR A 546 -3.24 25.94 7.06
N LEU A 547 -3.62 27.20 6.83
CA LEU A 547 -4.90 27.53 6.21
C LEU A 547 -4.90 27.04 4.75
N ILE A 548 -6.03 26.44 4.33
CA ILE A 548 -6.20 25.92 2.98
C ILE A 548 -7.43 26.51 2.31
N GLU A 549 -7.38 26.62 0.99
CA GLU A 549 -8.56 26.92 0.16
C GLU A 549 -9.46 25.67 0.08
N TRP A 550 -10.55 25.66 0.86
CA TRP A 550 -11.45 24.50 0.97
C TRP A 550 -12.49 24.40 -0.16
N SER A 551 -12.76 25.50 -0.86
CA SER A 551 -13.78 25.57 -1.92
C SER A 551 -13.72 24.46 -2.98
N PRO A 552 -12.55 24.09 -3.55
CA PRO A 552 -12.49 23.02 -4.56
C PRO A 552 -12.93 21.65 -4.01
N PHE A 553 -12.64 21.33 -2.75
CA PHE A 553 -13.03 20.06 -2.13
C PHE A 553 -14.55 19.98 -1.96
N HIS A 554 -15.16 21.03 -1.38
CA HIS A 554 -16.61 21.08 -1.20
C HIS A 554 -17.37 21.03 -2.54
N LYS A 555 -16.96 21.86 -3.51
CA LYS A 555 -17.60 21.90 -4.84
C LYS A 555 -17.44 20.58 -5.60
N ALA A 556 -16.30 19.92 -5.51
CA ALA A 556 -16.11 18.62 -6.12
C ALA A 556 -16.97 17.53 -5.46
N GLY A 557 -17.16 17.59 -4.14
CA GLY A 557 -18.07 16.70 -3.43
C GLY A 557 -19.52 16.79 -3.94
N GLN A 558 -19.99 17.99 -4.29
CA GLN A 558 -21.33 18.22 -4.86
C GLN A 558 -21.49 17.58 -6.24
N LEU A 559 -20.43 17.51 -7.06
CA LEU A 559 -20.50 16.90 -8.39
C LEU A 559 -20.89 15.41 -8.37
N LEU A 560 -20.66 14.73 -7.25
CA LEU A 560 -20.90 13.29 -7.16
C LEU A 560 -22.39 12.94 -7.20
N TYR A 561 -23.20 13.49 -6.28
CA TYR A 561 -24.62 13.17 -6.16
C TYR A 561 -25.56 14.30 -6.58
N ASP A 562 -25.13 15.56 -6.54
CA ASP A 562 -25.93 16.71 -7.02
C ASP A 562 -25.65 17.01 -8.49
N GLY A 563 -24.45 16.65 -8.97
CA GLY A 563 -24.07 16.68 -10.39
C GLY A 563 -24.45 15.41 -11.16
N THR A 564 -23.77 15.20 -12.28
CA THR A 564 -24.06 14.15 -13.25
C THR A 564 -23.28 12.85 -13.04
N PHE A 565 -22.25 12.81 -12.18
CA PHE A 565 -21.46 11.58 -11.97
C PHE A 565 -22.27 10.43 -11.37
N VAL A 566 -23.33 10.72 -10.61
CA VAL A 566 -24.29 9.71 -10.14
C VAL A 566 -24.91 8.91 -11.29
N SER A 567 -24.98 9.47 -12.50
CA SER A 567 -25.50 8.80 -13.70
C SER A 567 -24.63 7.62 -14.13
N GLU A 568 -23.35 7.56 -13.74
CA GLU A 568 -22.51 6.38 -14.01
C GLU A 568 -23.04 5.12 -13.32
N ARG A 569 -23.81 5.25 -12.23
CA ARG A 569 -24.48 4.10 -11.61
C ARG A 569 -25.52 3.47 -12.51
N LEU A 570 -26.19 4.28 -13.33
CA LEU A 570 -27.12 3.79 -14.36
C LEU A 570 -26.35 3.22 -15.55
N ALA A 571 -25.30 3.91 -15.99
CA ALA A 571 -24.46 3.46 -17.12
C ALA A 571 -23.69 2.17 -16.83
N SER A 572 -23.48 1.83 -15.55
CA SER A 572 -22.82 0.60 -15.10
C SER A 572 -23.77 -0.60 -15.02
N LEU A 573 -25.08 -0.39 -15.18
CA LEU A 573 -26.09 -1.45 -15.21
C LEU A 573 -26.36 -1.91 -16.65
N PRO A 574 -26.87 -3.14 -16.87
CA PRO A 574 -27.32 -3.57 -18.18
C PRO A 574 -28.38 -2.64 -18.78
N ASP A 575 -28.45 -2.58 -20.10
CA ASP A 575 -29.50 -1.83 -20.81
C ASP A 575 -30.90 -2.30 -20.37
N ASP A 576 -31.82 -1.34 -20.24
CA ASP A 576 -33.19 -1.49 -19.71
C ASP A 576 -33.28 -2.11 -18.31
N PHE A 577 -32.17 -2.18 -17.55
CA PHE A 577 -32.17 -2.88 -16.25
C PHE A 577 -33.23 -2.29 -15.31
N LEU A 578 -33.33 -0.95 -15.22
CA LEU A 578 -34.35 -0.31 -14.40
C LEU A 578 -35.77 -0.69 -14.84
N GLU A 579 -36.05 -0.70 -16.14
CA GLU A 579 -37.40 -1.03 -16.64
C GLU A 579 -37.82 -2.45 -16.27
N LYS A 580 -36.88 -3.40 -16.35
CA LYS A 580 -37.15 -4.83 -16.14
C LYS A 580 -37.03 -5.27 -14.67
N ASN A 581 -36.16 -4.62 -13.89
CA ASN A 581 -35.73 -5.12 -12.59
C ASN A 581 -35.85 -4.10 -11.45
N ARG A 582 -36.59 -2.99 -11.63
CA ARG A 582 -36.76 -1.96 -10.58
C ARG A 582 -37.15 -2.53 -9.22
N SER A 583 -38.03 -3.54 -9.18
CA SER A 583 -38.50 -4.16 -7.94
C SER A 583 -37.44 -4.99 -7.20
N ALA A 584 -36.35 -5.35 -7.87
CA ALA A 584 -35.22 -6.06 -7.26
C ALA A 584 -34.24 -5.12 -6.56
N LEU A 585 -34.35 -3.80 -6.80
CA LEU A 585 -33.55 -2.81 -6.10
C LEU A 585 -34.10 -2.57 -4.69
N HIS A 586 -33.19 -2.34 -3.75
CA HIS A 586 -33.53 -1.83 -2.43
C HIS A 586 -34.35 -0.53 -2.60
N PRO A 587 -35.45 -0.31 -1.85
CA PRO A 587 -36.38 0.80 -2.11
C PRO A 587 -35.71 2.18 -2.19
N VAL A 588 -34.73 2.44 -1.32
CA VAL A 588 -33.95 3.69 -1.31
C VAL A 588 -33.09 3.84 -2.56
N ILE A 589 -32.54 2.74 -3.09
CA ILE A 589 -31.75 2.76 -4.32
C ILE A 589 -32.67 2.98 -5.52
N ALA A 590 -33.82 2.31 -5.58
CA ALA A 590 -34.82 2.57 -6.61
C ALA A 590 -35.24 4.06 -6.62
N GLN A 591 -35.53 4.63 -5.44
CA GLN A 591 -35.87 6.04 -5.29
C GLN A 591 -34.72 6.97 -5.77
N LEU A 592 -33.47 6.65 -5.43
CA LEU A 592 -32.31 7.40 -5.92
C LEU A 592 -32.22 7.33 -7.45
N MET A 593 -32.33 6.14 -8.03
CA MET A 593 -32.23 5.97 -9.49
C MET A 593 -33.35 6.70 -10.23
N ASP A 594 -34.59 6.65 -9.72
CA ASP A 594 -35.72 7.43 -10.27
C ASP A 594 -35.45 8.94 -10.19
N ALA A 595 -34.87 9.41 -9.08
CA ALA A 595 -34.47 10.81 -8.93
C ALA A 595 -33.38 11.20 -9.94
N VAL A 596 -32.43 10.31 -10.23
CA VAL A 596 -31.40 10.56 -11.25
C VAL A 596 -32.01 10.61 -12.66
N VAL A 597 -32.88 9.66 -13.00
CA VAL A 597 -33.56 9.63 -14.32
C VAL A 597 -34.44 10.87 -14.52
N SER A 598 -35.21 11.25 -13.49
CA SER A 598 -36.11 12.40 -13.55
C SER A 598 -35.41 13.76 -13.67
N ARG A 599 -34.12 13.87 -13.30
CA ARG A 599 -33.33 15.10 -13.52
C ARG A 599 -33.12 15.41 -15.00
N GLN A 600 -33.24 14.42 -15.89
CA GLN A 600 -33.04 14.57 -17.34
C GLN A 600 -31.76 15.35 -17.69
N SER A 601 -30.65 15.04 -17.00
CA SER A 601 -29.38 15.72 -17.22
C SER A 601 -28.91 15.53 -18.67
N SER A 602 -28.58 16.64 -19.33
CA SER A 602 -28.10 16.62 -20.72
C SER A 602 -26.63 16.22 -20.80
N ALA A 603 -26.20 15.73 -21.97
CA ALA A 603 -24.77 15.50 -22.25
C ALA A 603 -23.94 16.79 -22.07
N VAL A 604 -24.50 17.95 -22.40
CA VAL A 604 -23.84 19.25 -22.16
C VAL A 604 -23.59 19.49 -20.67
N GLN A 605 -24.55 19.14 -19.80
CA GLN A 605 -24.33 19.23 -18.35
C GLN A 605 -23.25 18.26 -17.87
N ALA A 606 -23.22 17.03 -18.40
CA ALA A 606 -22.16 16.08 -18.08
C ALA A 606 -20.76 16.60 -18.46
N TYR A 607 -20.61 17.20 -19.65
CA TYR A 607 -19.35 17.82 -20.05
C TYR A 607 -18.99 19.06 -19.21
N ARG A 608 -19.97 19.84 -18.74
CA ARG A 608 -19.72 20.95 -17.81
C ARG A 608 -19.21 20.46 -16.46
N ASP A 609 -19.78 19.39 -15.93
CA ASP A 609 -19.32 18.79 -14.66
C ASP A 609 -17.91 18.20 -14.81
N LEU A 610 -17.58 17.60 -15.97
CA LEU A 610 -16.22 17.17 -16.30
C LEU A 610 -15.24 18.36 -16.35
N GLN A 611 -15.62 19.47 -16.96
CA GLN A 611 -14.81 20.70 -16.98
C GLN A 611 -14.62 21.28 -15.57
N ALA A 612 -15.68 21.27 -14.75
CA ALA A 612 -15.62 21.69 -13.35
C ALA A 612 -14.68 20.78 -12.53
N LYS A 613 -14.77 19.45 -12.70
CA LYS A 613 -13.86 18.48 -12.09
C LYS A 613 -12.40 18.80 -12.42
N VAL A 614 -12.07 19.07 -13.68
CA VAL A 614 -10.69 19.43 -14.08
C VAL A 614 -10.21 20.70 -13.36
N LEU A 615 -11.05 21.74 -13.32
CA LEU A 615 -10.73 22.99 -12.62
C LEU A 615 -10.50 22.76 -11.12
N TYR A 616 -11.40 22.05 -10.43
CA TYR A 616 -11.29 21.79 -9.00
C TYR A 616 -10.11 20.87 -8.68
N THR A 617 -9.79 19.90 -9.54
CA THR A 617 -8.60 19.05 -9.39
C THR A 617 -7.33 19.89 -9.43
N ARG A 618 -7.21 20.80 -10.42
CA ARG A 618 -6.05 21.69 -10.52
C ARG A 618 -5.90 22.60 -9.30
N GLN A 619 -7.00 23.08 -8.74
CA GLN A 619 -7.02 23.89 -7.52
C GLN A 619 -6.64 23.08 -6.28
N ALA A 620 -7.14 21.84 -6.16
CA ALA A 620 -6.75 20.92 -5.09
C ALA A 620 -5.26 20.56 -5.16
N ASP A 621 -4.71 20.33 -6.36
CA ASP A 621 -3.28 20.09 -6.56
C ASP A 621 -2.40 21.25 -6.07
N GLN A 622 -2.88 22.49 -6.18
CA GLN A 622 -2.18 23.66 -5.65
C GLN A 622 -2.10 23.65 -4.12
N VAL A 623 -3.12 23.10 -3.44
CA VAL A 623 -3.12 22.96 -1.97
C VAL A 623 -2.03 21.98 -1.51
N PHE A 624 -1.73 20.96 -2.31
CA PHE A 624 -0.64 20.02 -2.01
C PHE A 624 0.72 20.44 -2.60
N ALA A 625 0.80 21.54 -3.35
CA ALA A 625 2.02 21.92 -4.06
C ALA A 625 3.19 22.22 -3.10
N TYR A 626 4.41 21.88 -3.50
CA TYR A 626 5.62 22.21 -2.73
C TYR A 626 5.85 23.73 -2.74
N SER A 627 5.30 24.40 -1.74
CA SER A 627 5.30 25.85 -1.62
C SER A 627 5.21 26.27 -0.16
N ALA A 628 5.39 27.57 0.10
CA ALA A 628 5.22 28.12 1.45
C ALA A 628 3.81 27.86 2.01
N GLN A 629 2.79 27.85 1.15
CA GLN A 629 1.36 27.72 1.52
C GLN A 629 0.80 26.31 1.36
N GLY A 630 1.50 25.41 0.66
CA GLY A 630 1.04 24.05 0.45
C GLY A 630 1.18 23.18 1.69
N VAL A 631 0.36 22.12 1.76
CA VAL A 631 0.32 21.15 2.86
C VAL A 631 0.70 19.76 2.38
N ASP A 632 1.16 18.91 3.30
CA ASP A 632 1.48 17.51 3.01
C ASP A 632 0.22 16.64 3.03
N VAL A 633 -0.70 16.96 3.95
CA VAL A 633 -1.98 16.28 4.13
C VAL A 633 -3.08 17.26 4.53
N ILE A 634 -4.31 16.93 4.17
CA ILE A 634 -5.51 17.52 4.77
C ILE A 634 -6.09 16.50 5.75
N VAL A 635 -6.49 16.94 6.94
CA VAL A 635 -7.11 16.07 7.94
C VAL A 635 -8.56 16.51 8.13
N VAL A 636 -9.48 15.55 7.99
CA VAL A 636 -10.94 15.77 8.12
C VAL A 636 -11.56 14.75 9.07
N PRO A 637 -12.69 15.05 9.74
CA PRO A 637 -13.51 13.99 10.33
C PRO A 637 -13.90 12.98 9.24
N THR A 638 -13.76 11.68 9.49
CA THR A 638 -14.15 10.67 8.49
C THR A 638 -15.66 10.73 8.20
N ALA A 639 -16.46 10.99 9.23
CA ALA A 639 -17.89 11.25 9.14
C ALA A 639 -18.27 12.35 10.15
N PRO A 640 -19.26 13.21 9.86
CA PRO A 640 -19.66 14.27 10.80
C PRO A 640 -20.33 13.75 12.08
N THR A 641 -20.93 12.57 12.04
CA THR A 641 -21.72 11.98 13.14
C THR A 641 -21.88 10.47 12.91
N HIS A 642 -22.46 9.75 13.88
CA HIS A 642 -22.75 8.31 13.81
C HIS A 642 -24.24 8.08 14.11
N TRP A 643 -25.00 7.60 13.14
CA TRP A 643 -26.47 7.46 13.29
C TRP A 643 -26.87 6.11 13.87
N THR A 644 -28.00 6.08 14.58
CA THR A 644 -28.68 4.80 14.83
C THR A 644 -29.27 4.25 13.53
N ILE A 645 -29.51 2.94 13.49
CA ILE A 645 -30.19 2.30 12.36
C ILE A 645 -31.62 2.83 12.23
N GLU A 646 -32.34 2.98 13.34
CA GLU A 646 -33.69 3.54 13.36
C GLU A 646 -33.74 4.92 12.70
N GLU A 647 -32.80 5.80 13.07
CA GLU A 647 -32.68 7.12 12.48
C GLU A 647 -32.46 7.07 10.97
N VAL A 648 -31.56 6.21 10.50
CA VAL A 648 -31.29 6.03 9.06
C VAL A 648 -32.51 5.47 8.33
N LEU A 649 -33.23 4.51 8.91
CA LEU A 649 -34.42 3.97 8.28
C LEU A 649 -35.54 5.01 8.19
N ALA A 650 -35.62 5.94 9.14
CA ALA A 650 -36.59 7.04 9.13
C ALA A 650 -36.27 8.13 8.09
N ASP A 651 -34.99 8.41 7.82
CA ASP A 651 -34.56 9.40 6.82
C ASP A 651 -33.34 8.92 5.99
N PRO A 652 -33.55 7.93 5.10
CA PRO A 652 -32.46 7.12 4.53
C PRO A 652 -31.62 7.84 3.49
N ILE A 653 -32.12 8.93 2.88
CA ILE A 653 -31.39 9.70 1.88
C ILE A 653 -30.59 10.80 2.57
N LYS A 654 -31.24 11.65 3.37
CA LYS A 654 -30.59 12.84 3.95
C LYS A 654 -29.49 12.45 4.94
N LYS A 655 -29.77 11.51 5.86
CA LYS A 655 -28.77 11.08 6.85
C LYS A 655 -27.56 10.42 6.20
N ASN A 656 -27.77 9.65 5.13
CA ASN A 656 -26.69 9.11 4.32
C ASN A 656 -25.84 10.20 3.68
N SER A 657 -26.47 11.22 3.06
CA SER A 657 -25.74 12.31 2.41
C SER A 657 -24.87 13.11 3.37
N VAL A 658 -25.31 13.31 4.62
CA VAL A 658 -24.50 13.97 5.67
C VAL A 658 -23.18 13.23 5.91
N LEU A 659 -23.16 11.89 5.87
CA LEU A 659 -21.93 11.11 6.07
C LEU A 659 -20.89 11.37 4.96
N GLY A 660 -21.33 11.88 3.81
CA GLY A 660 -20.54 12.14 2.62
C GLY A 660 -19.75 13.45 2.61
N GLU A 661 -20.02 14.37 3.54
CA GLU A 661 -19.53 15.76 3.49
C GLU A 661 -18.02 15.86 3.25
N PHE A 662 -17.23 15.06 3.97
CA PHE A 662 -15.77 15.08 3.90
C PHE A 662 -15.16 13.97 3.04
N THR A 663 -15.99 13.14 2.40
CA THR A 663 -15.54 11.93 1.70
C THR A 663 -15.80 11.95 0.19
N HIS A 664 -16.89 12.58 -0.27
CA HIS A 664 -17.32 12.61 -1.67
C HIS A 664 -16.26 13.18 -2.63
N CYS A 665 -15.47 14.16 -2.19
CA CYS A 665 -14.48 14.81 -3.03
C CYS A 665 -13.30 13.90 -3.42
N GLY A 666 -13.05 12.82 -2.67
CA GLY A 666 -11.85 11.99 -2.76
C GLY A 666 -11.54 11.54 -4.19
N ASN A 667 -12.41 10.72 -4.80
CA ASN A 667 -12.16 10.19 -6.14
C ASN A 667 -12.53 11.16 -7.26
N VAL A 668 -13.40 12.15 -6.98
CA VAL A 668 -13.70 13.23 -7.93
C VAL A 668 -12.44 14.04 -8.20
N LEU A 669 -11.65 14.33 -7.16
CA LEU A 669 -10.39 15.06 -7.23
C LEU A 669 -9.15 14.17 -7.32
N ASP A 670 -9.33 12.86 -7.50
CA ASP A 670 -8.21 11.91 -7.66
C ASP A 670 -7.25 11.84 -6.44
N LEU A 671 -7.76 12.15 -5.25
CA LEU A 671 -7.01 12.13 -4.00
C LEU A 671 -6.79 10.70 -3.51
N CYS A 672 -5.71 10.46 -2.75
CA CYS A 672 -5.60 9.29 -1.87
C CYS A 672 -6.08 9.64 -0.45
N GLY A 673 -6.45 8.63 0.35
CA GLY A 673 -6.90 8.87 1.71
C GLY A 673 -6.80 7.67 2.64
N VAL A 674 -6.54 7.89 3.93
CA VAL A 674 -6.57 6.85 4.96
C VAL A 674 -7.36 7.31 6.18
N ALA A 675 -8.45 6.60 6.48
CA ALA A 675 -9.22 6.75 7.70
C ALA A 675 -8.54 5.98 8.83
N VAL A 676 -8.29 6.65 9.96
CA VAL A 676 -7.65 6.07 11.14
C VAL A 676 -8.45 6.37 12.42
N PRO A 677 -8.52 5.44 13.37
CA PRO A 677 -9.13 5.69 14.67
C PRO A 677 -8.47 6.87 15.39
N ALA A 678 -9.29 7.71 16.02
CA ALA A 678 -8.86 8.94 16.72
C ALA A 678 -9.55 9.07 18.10
N GLY A 679 -9.85 7.93 18.72
CA GLY A 679 -10.44 7.82 20.05
C GLY A 679 -11.91 7.38 20.04
N THR A 680 -12.52 7.38 21.21
CA THR A 680 -13.93 7.01 21.42
C THR A 680 -14.66 8.07 22.25
N TYR A 681 -15.98 8.09 22.18
CA TYR A 681 -16.82 8.93 23.04
C TYR A 681 -18.04 8.13 23.55
N PRO A 682 -18.59 8.45 24.73
CA PRO A 682 -19.81 7.82 25.25
C PRO A 682 -21.01 8.03 24.33
N VAL A 683 -21.88 7.03 24.21
CA VAL A 683 -23.13 7.11 23.44
C VAL A 683 -24.00 8.29 23.92
N SER A 684 -24.05 8.50 25.23
CA SER A 684 -24.81 9.59 25.87
C SER A 684 -24.42 11.00 25.41
N GLU A 685 -23.16 11.22 25.01
CA GLU A 685 -22.74 12.53 24.46
C GLU A 685 -23.37 12.82 23.09
N LEU A 686 -23.72 11.78 22.34
CA LEU A 686 -24.32 11.89 21.02
C LEU A 686 -25.85 11.86 21.09
N SER A 687 -26.43 10.92 21.84
CA SER A 687 -27.88 10.77 21.94
C SER A 687 -28.52 11.83 22.86
N GLY A 688 -27.75 12.41 23.78
CA GLY A 688 -28.25 13.32 24.81
C GLY A 688 -29.08 12.62 25.89
N LYS A 689 -29.07 11.28 25.93
CA LYS A 689 -29.77 10.43 26.88
C LYS A 689 -28.77 9.66 27.73
N GLU A 690 -29.16 9.23 28.93
CA GLU A 690 -28.36 8.31 29.74
C GLU A 690 -28.39 6.91 29.11
N GLU A 691 -27.40 6.63 28.26
CA GLU A 691 -27.22 5.37 27.55
C GLU A 691 -25.78 4.88 27.75
N GLU A 692 -25.62 3.59 28.07
CA GLU A 692 -24.33 2.94 28.24
C GLU A 692 -23.67 2.62 26.89
N GLY A 693 -22.34 2.54 26.89
CA GLY A 693 -21.55 2.18 25.72
C GLY A 693 -20.74 3.34 25.15
N THR A 694 -19.93 3.03 24.14
CA THR A 694 -19.05 4.01 23.49
C THR A 694 -19.11 3.83 21.98
N LEU A 695 -18.85 4.91 21.25
CA LEU A 695 -18.73 4.90 19.79
C LEU A 695 -17.34 5.36 19.38
N PRO A 696 -16.80 4.83 18.28
CA PRO A 696 -15.51 5.25 17.76
C PRO A 696 -15.63 6.61 17.06
N PHE A 697 -14.54 7.37 17.12
CA PHE A 697 -14.28 8.53 16.28
C PHE A 697 -13.05 8.26 15.42
N SER A 698 -13.07 8.75 14.18
CA SER A 698 -11.93 8.63 13.27
C SER A 698 -11.74 9.89 12.45
N VAL A 699 -10.51 10.09 11.99
CA VAL A 699 -10.16 11.12 11.02
C VAL A 699 -9.65 10.48 9.74
N THR A 700 -9.86 11.14 8.62
CA THR A 700 -9.25 10.77 7.35
C THR A 700 -8.14 11.75 7.02
N PHE A 701 -6.95 11.22 6.77
CA PHE A 701 -5.86 11.94 6.13
C PHE A 701 -6.08 11.85 4.62
N LEU A 702 -6.09 12.98 3.92
CA LEU A 702 -6.25 13.09 2.46
C LEU A 702 -5.00 13.72 1.87
N SER A 703 -4.53 13.21 0.73
CA SER A 703 -3.45 13.84 -0.03
C SER A 703 -3.69 13.74 -1.54
N GLY A 704 -2.88 14.45 -2.32
CA GLY A 704 -2.96 14.42 -3.78
C GLY A 704 -2.63 13.04 -4.37
N SER A 705 -2.97 12.84 -5.65
CA SER A 705 -2.64 11.61 -6.39
C SER A 705 -1.15 11.28 -6.27
N ARG A 706 -0.83 10.01 -5.98
CA ARG A 706 0.53 9.45 -5.80
C ARG A 706 1.29 9.96 -4.56
N LEU A 707 0.61 10.58 -3.60
CA LEU A 707 1.19 10.96 -2.29
C LEU A 707 0.82 9.97 -1.18
N ASP A 708 0.45 8.75 -1.57
CA ASP A 708 0.03 7.66 -0.68
C ASP A 708 1.09 7.35 0.39
N ALA A 709 2.37 7.26 0.00
CA ALA A 709 3.47 6.93 0.90
C ALA A 709 3.63 7.97 2.02
N GLU A 710 3.70 9.25 1.65
CA GLU A 710 3.83 10.38 2.57
C GLU A 710 2.63 10.46 3.52
N MET A 711 1.42 10.35 2.98
CA MET A 711 0.18 10.37 3.76
C MET A 711 0.13 9.20 4.76
N LEU A 712 0.45 7.97 4.30
CA LEU A 712 0.48 6.79 5.17
C LEU A 712 1.52 6.96 6.29
N GLU A 713 2.65 7.63 6.03
CA GLU A 713 3.67 7.82 7.06
C GLU A 713 3.23 8.79 8.16
N ILE A 714 2.60 9.90 7.78
CA ILE A 714 2.01 10.81 8.78
C ILE A 714 0.90 10.10 9.57
N ALA A 715 0.02 9.35 8.90
CA ALA A 715 -1.06 8.61 9.55
C ALA A 715 -0.52 7.53 10.51
N ARG A 716 0.56 6.81 10.13
CA ARG A 716 1.22 5.81 10.99
C ARG A 716 1.82 6.46 12.23
N ARG A 717 2.53 7.60 12.07
CA ARG A 717 3.04 8.38 13.20
C ARG A 717 1.91 8.76 14.17
N PHE A 718 0.76 9.16 13.64
CA PHE A 718 -0.42 9.52 14.44
C PHE A 718 -1.03 8.32 15.16
N GLU A 719 -1.16 7.17 14.47
CA GLU A 719 -1.63 5.92 15.07
C GLU A 719 -0.74 5.50 16.24
N VAL A 720 0.59 5.51 16.05
CA VAL A 720 1.56 5.15 17.09
C VAL A 720 1.48 6.11 18.27
N TYR A 721 1.45 7.42 18.01
CA TYR A 721 1.36 8.45 19.06
C TYR A 721 0.09 8.28 19.90
N THR A 722 -1.05 8.00 19.25
CA THR A 722 -2.34 7.83 19.92
C THR A 722 -2.40 6.58 20.78
N LYS A 723 -1.74 5.47 20.36
CA LYS A 723 -1.62 4.26 21.17
C LYS A 723 -0.76 4.51 22.42
N THR A 724 0.37 5.22 22.28
CA THR A 724 1.30 5.45 23.41
C THR A 724 0.77 6.43 24.46
N GLU A 725 -0.02 7.45 24.10
CA GLU A 725 -0.66 8.34 25.09
C GLU A 725 -1.85 7.67 25.82
N GLY A 726 -2.41 6.58 25.29
CA GLY A 726 -3.52 5.86 25.93
C GLY A 726 -3.09 4.97 27.10
N ASP A 727 -1.80 4.61 27.17
CA ASP A 727 -1.19 3.76 28.19
C ASP A 727 -0.50 4.57 29.32
N SER A 728 -0.58 5.90 29.26
CA SER A 728 -0.01 6.88 30.22
C SER A 728 -1.09 7.74 30.84
#